data_AF-A0A1V8UBA6-F1
#
_entry.id   AF-A0A1V8UBA6-F1
#
_cell.length_a   1.000
_cell.length_b   1.000
_cell.length_c   1.000
_cell.angle_alpha   90.00
_cell.angle_beta   90.00
_cell.angle_gamma   90.00
#
_symmetry.space_group_name_H-M   'P 1'
#
loop_
_entity.id
_entity.type
_entity.pdbx_description
1 polymer ?
#
loop_
_entity_poly.entity_id
_entity_poly.type
_entity_poly.pdbx_seq_one_letter_code
_entity_poly.pdbx_strand_id
1 'polypeptide(L)'
;MSPSKHTRIDFSDHFTVKVGMPTLSKSYVLPTKTFAARSNLFKSALSSRWRTGDKPIELQDVGVAAFETYVHCVIYNEIDLTYADNRNHPPFLAMIDVYSLADRMLDSYTVNLAVDSMLSAARDMNYWPDDVVLSNMHNSAAEGSQLRKLAIDWALHEWPEDDLYPETLTENLPGEMLVDIFPVCSGSAHTSVQGATPISTMKVIRNVIGWLLVRQSSGGADYPAHLPREPWRETDPPQAKHFINDPTHLVLSALKSITLTNPTTALDSSNKILYLRPDAAKPQVSIVSGGGSGHEPSFAAFVGPGLLSAAVAGTIFASPSAEQIRRCILQRVEKSRGVLVVVMNYTGDVLNFGMAVEKAKAAGFEVEMVVMADDAGVGRSKGGKVGRRGIAGTVLVHKIAGALAASGAALKDVYEVAKVVAENTVSIGSSLSHVHVPGREAGEEDELKKDEVEIGMGIHNEDGSERATTDLPGTVKTMLKYMLDQSDKERAFINISKSEETVLLVNNLGGVSVLEMGGITIEVVNQLGSDYGIKPVRILSGTFMTSLNGLGFSISLLRLTDAGVGKSLLELLDAPAEAAGWAAPIKTSTWTKPPTETREASQDADVESKPSNITIDPSQASKALNAALDRVIKAEPDITRYDTVVGDGDCGIGLKRGAEGVKQHLSKASSIKDAAQFVDGITSVIETTMDGTSGALYAIFLNALANGLRQQSSSESKSADPAIWAKALQNANESLSSYTPAQPGDRTLIDALSPFVEELTKSGDLSKAAQAADEGSKKTKGMKASLGRTVYVGGSGYEEVPDPGAYGLAEFFTGLAEGSR
;
A
#
# COMPACT_ATOMS: atom_id res chain seq x y z
N MET A 1 4.43 -34.70 -39.23
CA MET A 1 5.48 -34.97 -38.23
C MET A 1 6.17 -33.65 -37.95
N SER A 2 5.79 -32.97 -36.87
CA SER A 2 6.44 -31.73 -36.43
C SER A 2 7.65 -32.10 -35.58
N PRO A 3 8.84 -31.50 -35.79
CA PRO A 3 10.00 -31.80 -34.97
C PRO A 3 9.81 -31.22 -33.56
N SER A 4 9.98 -32.05 -32.54
CA SER A 4 10.00 -31.66 -31.15
C SER A 4 11.04 -30.56 -30.92
N LYS A 5 10.63 -29.44 -30.31
CA LYS A 5 11.55 -28.45 -29.76
C LYS A 5 12.27 -29.08 -28.56
N HIS A 6 13.32 -29.85 -28.79
CA HIS A 6 14.21 -30.25 -27.70
C HIS A 6 15.04 -29.04 -27.28
N THR A 7 14.73 -28.50 -26.10
CA THR A 7 15.55 -27.48 -25.44
C THR A 7 16.96 -28.05 -25.26
N ARG A 8 17.97 -27.41 -25.87
CA ARG A 8 19.36 -27.86 -25.76
C ARG A 8 19.86 -27.56 -24.34
N ILE A 9 20.09 -28.59 -23.54
CA ILE A 9 20.60 -28.46 -22.16
C ILE A 9 22.11 -28.24 -22.20
N ASP A 10 22.58 -27.16 -21.58
CA ASP A 10 24.00 -26.79 -21.50
C ASP A 10 24.64 -27.33 -20.21
N PHE A 11 25.57 -28.29 -20.35
CA PHE A 11 26.32 -28.90 -19.25
C PHE A 11 27.72 -28.28 -19.05
N SER A 12 28.03 -27.15 -19.73
CA SER A 12 29.33 -26.48 -19.60
C SER A 12 29.65 -26.05 -18.17
N ASP A 13 28.62 -25.77 -17.36
CA ASP A 13 28.69 -25.56 -15.92
C ASP A 13 27.74 -26.55 -15.23
N HIS A 14 28.27 -27.35 -14.29
CA HIS A 14 27.55 -28.43 -13.64
C HIS A 14 28.01 -28.65 -12.19
N PHE A 15 27.17 -29.34 -11.42
CA PHE A 15 27.43 -29.74 -10.05
C PHE A 15 26.95 -31.18 -9.80
N THR A 16 27.45 -31.79 -8.73
CA THR A 16 27.07 -33.17 -8.36
C THR A 16 26.12 -33.15 -7.18
N VAL A 17 25.05 -33.95 -7.25
CA VAL A 17 24.13 -34.20 -6.14
C VAL A 17 24.16 -35.69 -5.80
N LYS A 18 24.32 -36.02 -4.53
CA LYS A 18 24.29 -37.39 -4.03
C LYS A 18 22.99 -37.61 -3.25
N VAL A 19 22.17 -38.53 -3.71
CA VAL A 19 20.79 -38.75 -3.23
C VAL A 19 20.64 -40.14 -2.66
N GLY A 20 19.94 -40.26 -1.53
CA GLY A 20 19.65 -41.51 -0.85
C GLY A 20 20.57 -41.80 0.34
N MET A 21 20.21 -42.83 1.11
CA MET A 21 20.88 -43.19 2.36
C MET A 21 22.37 -43.50 2.14
N PRO A 22 23.24 -43.30 3.15
CA PRO A 22 24.69 -43.50 3.01
C PRO A 22 25.11 -44.87 2.45
N THR A 23 24.30 -45.91 2.69
CA THR A 23 24.53 -47.29 2.22
C THR A 23 23.91 -47.60 0.85
N LEU A 24 23.08 -46.71 0.31
CA LEU A 24 22.32 -46.91 -0.94
C LEU A 24 22.06 -45.58 -1.66
N SER A 25 23.13 -44.84 -1.94
CA SER A 25 23.08 -43.51 -2.57
C SER A 25 23.45 -43.52 -4.05
N LYS A 26 22.83 -42.65 -4.86
CA LYS A 26 23.15 -42.43 -6.27
C LYS A 26 23.62 -40.99 -6.51
N SER A 27 24.64 -40.81 -7.35
CA SER A 27 25.16 -39.48 -7.71
C SER A 27 24.66 -39.05 -9.08
N TYR A 28 24.28 -37.78 -9.19
CA TYR A 28 23.77 -37.14 -10.39
C TYR A 28 24.62 -35.92 -10.74
N VAL A 29 24.91 -35.75 -12.02
CA VAL A 29 25.56 -34.54 -12.53
C VAL A 29 24.49 -33.66 -13.17
N LEU A 30 24.27 -32.49 -12.59
CA LEU A 30 23.20 -31.58 -12.97
C LEU A 30 23.76 -30.28 -13.54
N PRO A 31 23.18 -29.74 -14.63
CA PRO A 31 23.59 -28.47 -15.20
C PRO A 31 23.19 -27.30 -14.28
N THR A 32 24.19 -26.50 -13.89
CA THR A 32 24.06 -25.43 -12.89
C THR A 32 22.96 -24.45 -13.26
N LYS A 33 22.97 -23.93 -14.49
CA LYS A 33 21.98 -22.92 -14.95
C LYS A 33 20.55 -23.43 -14.91
N THR A 34 20.31 -24.69 -15.26
CA THR A 34 18.96 -25.27 -15.31
C THR A 34 18.40 -25.49 -13.92
N PHE A 35 19.19 -26.09 -13.02
CA PHE A 35 18.71 -26.48 -11.70
C PHE A 35 18.77 -25.33 -10.67
N ALA A 36 19.75 -24.43 -10.75
CA ALA A 36 19.83 -23.26 -9.87
C ALA A 36 18.81 -22.16 -10.22
N ALA A 37 18.30 -22.14 -11.46
CA ALA A 37 17.19 -21.25 -11.84
C ALA A 37 15.85 -21.74 -11.26
N ARG A 38 15.73 -23.04 -10.96
CA ARG A 38 14.50 -23.68 -10.51
C ARG A 38 14.43 -23.88 -9.00
N SER A 39 15.55 -24.21 -8.37
CA SER A 39 15.63 -24.48 -6.92
C SER A 39 16.46 -23.41 -6.20
N ASN A 40 15.83 -22.69 -5.27
CA ASN A 40 16.57 -21.76 -4.39
C ASN A 40 17.51 -22.49 -3.43
N LEU A 41 17.24 -23.77 -3.09
CA LEU A 41 18.17 -24.60 -2.34
C LEU A 41 19.46 -24.84 -3.14
N PHE A 42 19.37 -25.26 -4.40
CA PHE A 42 20.55 -25.42 -5.24
C PHE A 42 21.26 -24.10 -5.52
N LYS A 43 20.52 -23.02 -5.79
CA LYS A 43 21.09 -21.67 -5.94
C LYS A 43 21.92 -21.26 -4.72
N SER A 44 21.42 -21.55 -3.52
CA SER A 44 22.10 -21.24 -2.25
C SER A 44 23.32 -22.14 -2.03
N ALA A 45 23.16 -23.46 -2.21
CA ALA A 45 24.22 -24.45 -2.04
C ALA A 45 25.39 -24.25 -3.02
N LEU A 46 25.13 -23.68 -4.20
CA LEU A 46 26.14 -23.40 -5.22
C LEU A 46 26.79 -22.02 -5.08
N SER A 47 26.30 -21.17 -4.18
CA SER A 47 26.90 -19.86 -3.95
C SER A 47 28.27 -19.94 -3.26
N SER A 48 29.15 -18.99 -3.57
CA SER A 48 30.54 -18.96 -3.09
C SER A 48 30.71 -18.92 -1.57
N ARG A 49 29.64 -18.60 -0.82
CA ARG A 49 29.62 -18.62 0.65
C ARG A 49 29.57 -20.02 1.26
N TRP A 50 29.06 -21.02 0.53
CA TRP A 50 28.76 -22.35 1.08
C TRP A 50 29.55 -23.49 0.41
N ARG A 51 30.12 -23.27 -0.77
CA ARG A 51 30.84 -24.30 -1.53
C ARG A 51 32.31 -24.40 -1.11
N THR A 52 32.71 -25.50 -0.48
CA THR A 52 34.12 -25.87 -0.26
C THR A 52 34.55 -26.94 -1.27
N GLY A 53 35.11 -26.50 -2.42
CA GLY A 53 35.59 -27.39 -3.49
C GLY A 53 34.47 -28.06 -4.30
N ASP A 54 34.78 -29.17 -4.96
CA ASP A 54 33.83 -29.94 -5.81
C ASP A 54 33.07 -31.02 -5.03
N LYS A 55 32.75 -30.76 -3.77
CA LYS A 55 31.98 -31.71 -2.95
C LYS A 55 30.53 -31.80 -3.46
N PRO A 56 29.95 -33.01 -3.58
CA PRO A 56 28.54 -33.17 -3.92
C PRO A 56 27.61 -32.54 -2.88
N ILE A 57 26.47 -32.03 -3.33
CA ILE A 57 25.34 -31.67 -2.45
C ILE A 57 24.68 -32.97 -2.00
N GLU A 58 24.58 -33.20 -0.70
CA GLU A 58 24.04 -34.45 -0.15
C GLU A 58 22.57 -34.31 0.25
N LEU A 59 21.70 -35.15 -0.33
CA LEU A 59 20.29 -35.29 -0.03
C LEU A 59 20.04 -36.70 0.53
N GLN A 60 20.45 -36.91 1.78
CA GLN A 60 20.55 -38.25 2.37
C GLN A 60 19.19 -38.89 2.71
N ASP A 61 18.15 -38.09 2.84
CA ASP A 61 16.78 -38.47 3.23
C ASP A 61 15.77 -38.36 2.06
N VAL A 62 16.26 -38.23 0.83
CA VAL A 62 15.44 -38.15 -0.38
C VAL A 62 15.45 -39.49 -1.12
N GLY A 63 14.27 -39.98 -1.48
CA GLY A 63 14.11 -41.17 -2.30
C GLY A 63 14.65 -40.98 -3.72
N VAL A 64 15.38 -41.98 -4.23
CA VAL A 64 16.00 -41.94 -5.56
C VAL A 64 14.95 -41.72 -6.65
N ALA A 65 13.81 -42.41 -6.59
CA ALA A 65 12.73 -42.28 -7.57
C ALA A 65 12.10 -40.87 -7.57
N ALA A 66 11.80 -40.32 -6.39
CA ALA A 66 11.27 -38.96 -6.26
C ALA A 66 12.23 -37.91 -6.83
N PHE A 67 13.54 -38.10 -6.63
CA PHE A 67 14.55 -37.22 -7.19
C PHE A 67 14.68 -37.34 -8.71
N GLU A 68 14.59 -38.55 -9.27
CA GLU A 68 14.60 -38.75 -10.73
C GLU A 68 13.38 -38.12 -11.38
N THR A 69 12.20 -38.27 -10.79
CA THR A 69 10.99 -37.58 -11.24
C THR A 69 11.14 -36.06 -11.11
N TYR A 70 11.72 -35.54 -10.02
CA TYR A 70 12.01 -34.11 -9.88
C TYR A 70 12.96 -33.60 -10.98
N VAL A 71 14.03 -34.34 -11.28
CA VAL A 71 14.95 -34.03 -12.39
C VAL A 71 14.20 -33.99 -13.73
N HIS A 72 13.29 -34.95 -13.96
CA HIS A 72 12.43 -34.95 -15.14
C HIS A 72 11.56 -33.69 -15.22
N CYS A 73 10.91 -33.31 -14.11
CA CYS A 73 10.06 -32.12 -14.02
C CYS A 73 10.83 -30.84 -14.38
N VAL A 74 12.04 -30.70 -13.84
CA VAL A 74 12.90 -29.54 -14.09
C VAL A 74 13.28 -29.43 -15.56
N ILE A 75 13.50 -30.56 -16.24
CA ILE A 75 13.96 -30.60 -17.63
C ILE A 75 12.81 -30.44 -18.63
N TYR A 76 11.68 -31.12 -18.38
CA TYR A 76 10.61 -31.30 -19.37
C TYR A 76 9.31 -30.56 -19.01
N ASN A 77 9.22 -29.95 -17.83
CA ASN A 77 8.02 -29.28 -17.33
C ASN A 77 6.79 -30.20 -17.25
N GLU A 78 7.01 -31.50 -17.04
CA GLU A 78 5.96 -32.50 -16.86
C GLU A 78 6.35 -33.53 -15.80
N ILE A 79 5.35 -34.04 -15.08
CA ILE A 79 5.53 -35.13 -14.12
C ILE A 79 5.45 -36.46 -14.88
N ASP A 80 6.59 -37.13 -14.96
CA ASP A 80 6.68 -38.50 -15.45
C ASP A 80 6.87 -39.46 -14.27
N LEU A 81 5.83 -40.26 -14.03
CA LEU A 81 5.80 -41.24 -12.94
C LEU A 81 6.26 -42.63 -13.40
N THR A 82 6.80 -42.79 -14.62
CA THR A 82 7.38 -44.06 -15.08
C THR A 82 8.54 -44.56 -14.19
N TYR A 83 9.16 -43.66 -13.42
CA TYR A 83 10.19 -43.95 -12.42
C TYR A 83 9.64 -44.42 -11.05
N ALA A 84 8.33 -44.27 -10.82
CA ALA A 84 7.64 -44.72 -9.61
C ALA A 84 6.89 -46.04 -9.89
N ASP A 85 7.11 -47.06 -9.05
CA ASP A 85 6.69 -48.44 -9.29
C ASP A 85 5.17 -48.63 -9.56
N ASN A 86 4.87 -49.54 -10.50
CA ASN A 86 3.57 -49.86 -11.10
C ASN A 86 2.61 -50.54 -10.10
N ARG A 87 1.62 -49.80 -9.55
CA ARG A 87 0.43 -50.41 -8.94
C ARG A 87 -0.86 -49.67 -9.34
N ASN A 88 -1.95 -50.42 -9.49
CA ASN A 88 -3.25 -50.07 -10.08
C ASN A 88 -4.08 -49.00 -9.33
N HIS A 89 -3.51 -47.86 -8.98
CA HIS A 89 -4.19 -46.67 -8.44
C HIS A 89 -3.41 -45.42 -8.88
N PRO A 90 -4.01 -44.22 -8.91
CA PRO A 90 -3.25 -43.00 -9.19
C PRO A 90 -2.03 -42.94 -8.24
N PRO A 91 -0.81 -42.62 -8.71
CA PRO A 91 0.37 -42.68 -7.87
C PRO A 91 0.45 -41.43 -6.98
N PHE A 92 -0.61 -41.13 -6.22
CA PHE A 92 -0.69 -39.96 -5.34
C PHE A 92 0.49 -39.92 -4.38
N LEU A 93 0.91 -41.06 -3.83
CA LEU A 93 2.09 -41.13 -2.97
C LEU A 93 3.37 -40.68 -3.69
N ALA A 94 3.58 -41.07 -4.95
CA ALA A 94 4.75 -40.63 -5.71
C ALA A 94 4.67 -39.13 -6.06
N MET A 95 3.47 -38.62 -6.36
CA MET A 95 3.27 -37.18 -6.56
C MET A 95 3.46 -36.39 -5.26
N ILE A 96 3.10 -36.97 -4.10
CA ILE A 96 3.32 -36.38 -2.77
C ILE A 96 4.82 -36.33 -2.49
N ASP A 97 5.57 -37.39 -2.79
CA ASP A 97 7.02 -37.40 -2.65
C ASP A 97 7.70 -36.33 -3.52
N VAL A 98 7.23 -36.15 -4.76
CA VAL A 98 7.73 -35.10 -5.67
C VAL A 98 7.35 -33.71 -5.16
N TYR A 99 6.13 -33.51 -4.66
CA TYR A 99 5.71 -32.27 -4.02
C TYR A 99 6.61 -31.94 -2.84
N SER A 100 6.77 -32.88 -1.89
CA SER A 100 7.55 -32.68 -0.67
C SER A 100 9.02 -32.43 -0.99
N LEU A 101 9.57 -33.10 -2.01
CA LEU A 101 10.90 -32.79 -2.50
C LEU A 101 10.96 -31.38 -3.10
N ALA A 102 10.06 -31.01 -4.02
CA ALA A 102 10.05 -29.70 -4.66
C ALA A 102 9.90 -28.55 -3.66
N ASP A 103 9.05 -28.73 -2.65
CA ASP A 103 8.86 -27.78 -1.54
C ASP A 103 10.16 -27.60 -0.74
N ARG A 104 10.84 -28.70 -0.39
CA ARG A 104 12.17 -28.67 0.24
C ARG A 104 13.24 -28.03 -0.65
N MET A 105 13.13 -28.21 -1.96
CA MET A 105 14.02 -27.61 -2.95
C MET A 105 13.72 -26.12 -3.17
N LEU A 106 12.63 -25.59 -2.60
CA LEU A 106 12.11 -24.25 -2.81
C LEU A 106 11.88 -23.97 -4.31
N ASP A 107 11.27 -24.96 -4.98
CA ASP A 107 10.88 -24.94 -6.40
C ASP A 107 9.36 -24.86 -6.51
N SER A 108 8.84 -23.62 -6.52
CA SER A 108 7.40 -23.35 -6.55
C SER A 108 6.70 -23.86 -7.81
N TYR A 109 7.42 -23.91 -8.94
CA TYR A 109 6.85 -24.41 -10.18
C TYR A 109 6.56 -25.90 -10.10
N THR A 110 7.53 -26.69 -9.63
CA THR A 110 7.34 -28.13 -9.52
C THR A 110 6.32 -28.48 -8.42
N VAL A 111 6.21 -27.66 -7.38
CA VAL A 111 5.12 -27.73 -6.38
C VAL A 111 3.74 -27.57 -7.04
N ASN A 112 3.53 -26.51 -7.84
CA ASN A 112 2.25 -26.29 -8.53
C ASN A 112 1.96 -27.41 -9.54
N LEU A 113 2.98 -27.85 -10.29
CA LEU A 113 2.85 -28.93 -11.27
C LEU A 113 2.44 -30.26 -10.61
N ALA A 114 2.93 -30.55 -9.40
CA ALA A 114 2.53 -31.72 -8.62
C ALA A 114 1.07 -31.66 -8.20
N VAL A 115 0.60 -30.51 -7.70
CA VAL A 115 -0.81 -30.30 -7.35
C VAL A 115 -1.73 -30.43 -8.56
N ASP A 116 -1.36 -29.79 -9.68
CA ASP A 116 -2.13 -29.87 -10.93
C ASP A 116 -2.22 -31.30 -11.47
N SER A 117 -1.12 -32.07 -11.36
CA SER A 117 -1.09 -33.47 -11.78
C SER A 117 -1.95 -34.36 -10.88
N MET A 118 -1.98 -34.11 -9.57
CA MET A 118 -2.88 -34.81 -8.64
C MET A 118 -4.35 -34.51 -8.96
N LEU A 119 -4.69 -33.25 -9.22
CA LEU A 119 -6.04 -32.83 -9.60
C LEU A 119 -6.47 -33.46 -10.93
N SER A 120 -5.58 -33.47 -11.94
CA SER A 120 -5.88 -34.11 -13.23
C SER A 120 -6.06 -35.62 -13.05
N ALA A 121 -5.18 -36.28 -12.29
CA ALA A 121 -5.29 -37.72 -12.05
C ALA A 121 -6.61 -38.08 -11.33
N ALA A 122 -7.00 -37.33 -10.30
CA ALA A 122 -8.26 -37.54 -9.59
C ALA A 122 -9.47 -37.41 -10.54
N ARG A 123 -9.47 -36.34 -11.37
CA ARG A 123 -10.52 -36.09 -12.35
C ARG A 123 -10.58 -37.16 -13.44
N ASP A 124 -9.44 -37.47 -14.04
CA ASP A 124 -9.37 -38.36 -15.21
C ASP A 124 -9.67 -39.82 -14.82
N MET A 125 -9.39 -40.20 -13.57
CA MET A 125 -9.72 -41.53 -13.03
C MET A 125 -11.10 -41.57 -12.34
N ASN A 126 -11.76 -40.44 -12.17
CA ASN A 126 -12.98 -40.29 -11.36
C ASN A 126 -12.83 -40.97 -9.99
N TYR A 127 -11.69 -40.74 -9.35
CA TYR A 127 -11.27 -41.36 -8.09
C TYR A 127 -10.81 -40.28 -7.13
N TRP A 128 -11.45 -40.22 -5.96
CA TRP A 128 -11.04 -39.37 -4.86
C TRP A 128 -10.10 -40.15 -3.94
N PRO A 129 -9.05 -39.52 -3.40
CA PRO A 129 -8.11 -40.25 -2.55
C PRO A 129 -8.75 -40.67 -1.23
N ASP A 130 -8.34 -41.84 -0.76
CA ASP A 130 -8.74 -42.37 0.54
C ASP A 130 -8.05 -41.64 1.70
N ASP A 131 -8.50 -41.95 2.91
CA ASP A 131 -7.98 -41.45 4.18
C ASP A 131 -6.46 -41.63 4.34
N VAL A 132 -5.89 -42.72 3.81
CA VAL A 132 -4.45 -42.97 3.80
C VAL A 132 -3.73 -41.94 2.94
N VAL A 133 -4.20 -41.69 1.71
CA VAL A 133 -3.60 -40.68 0.85
C VAL A 133 -3.77 -39.28 1.44
N LEU A 134 -4.97 -38.95 1.94
CA LEU A 134 -5.25 -37.65 2.56
C LEU A 134 -4.37 -37.39 3.80
N SER A 135 -4.17 -38.41 4.63
CA SER A 135 -3.25 -38.35 5.78
C SER A 135 -1.81 -38.13 5.35
N ASN A 136 -1.36 -38.80 4.28
CA ASN A 136 -0.02 -38.59 3.74
C ASN A 136 0.15 -37.19 3.14
N MET A 137 -0.84 -36.68 2.42
CA MET A 137 -0.85 -35.30 1.93
C MET A 137 -0.73 -34.30 3.07
N HIS A 138 -1.50 -34.52 4.15
CA HIS A 138 -1.48 -33.65 5.31
C HIS A 138 -0.13 -33.67 6.03
N ASN A 139 0.40 -34.87 6.31
CA ASN A 139 1.61 -35.05 7.11
C ASN A 139 2.91 -34.73 6.36
N SER A 140 2.91 -34.82 5.02
CA SER A 140 4.12 -34.63 4.21
C SER A 140 4.37 -33.18 3.81
N ALA A 141 3.53 -32.24 4.25
CA ALA A 141 3.65 -30.83 3.93
C ALA A 141 3.47 -29.93 5.17
N ALA A 142 4.02 -28.71 5.10
CA ALA A 142 3.93 -27.72 6.18
C ALA A 142 2.49 -27.21 6.39
N GLU A 143 2.21 -26.70 7.59
CA GLU A 143 0.94 -26.04 7.92
C GLU A 143 0.62 -24.90 6.93
N GLY A 144 -0.63 -24.83 6.45
CA GLY A 144 -1.07 -23.82 5.49
C GLY A 144 -0.60 -24.01 4.03
N SER A 145 0.17 -25.07 3.73
CA SER A 145 0.63 -25.41 2.38
C SER A 145 -0.52 -25.79 1.42
N GLN A 146 -0.26 -25.73 0.11
CA GLN A 146 -1.25 -26.10 -0.91
C GLN A 146 -1.69 -27.57 -0.77
N LEU A 147 -0.75 -28.48 -0.47
CA LEU A 147 -1.05 -29.91 -0.31
C LEU A 147 -1.95 -30.20 0.89
N ARG A 148 -1.73 -29.54 2.04
CA ARG A 148 -2.62 -29.66 3.21
C ARG A 148 -4.02 -29.13 2.91
N LYS A 149 -4.12 -27.97 2.25
CA LYS A 149 -5.40 -27.39 1.84
C LYS A 149 -6.16 -28.31 0.89
N LEU A 150 -5.48 -28.92 -0.08
CA LEU A 150 -6.09 -29.87 -1.00
C LEU A 150 -6.57 -31.13 -0.27
N ALA A 151 -5.82 -31.65 0.70
CA ALA A 151 -6.25 -32.79 1.51
C ALA A 151 -7.53 -32.49 2.31
N ILE A 152 -7.61 -31.30 2.91
CA ILE A 152 -8.80 -30.84 3.65
C ILE A 152 -10.00 -30.70 2.71
N ASP A 153 -9.80 -30.09 1.54
CA ASP A 153 -10.87 -29.89 0.54
C ASP A 153 -11.42 -31.23 0.01
N TRP A 154 -10.54 -32.19 -0.29
CA TRP A 154 -10.94 -33.53 -0.70
C TRP A 154 -11.65 -34.31 0.43
N ALA A 155 -11.18 -34.19 1.67
CA ALA A 155 -11.87 -34.77 2.82
C ALA A 155 -13.29 -34.21 3.03
N LEU A 156 -13.49 -32.91 2.76
CA LEU A 156 -14.80 -32.26 2.83
C LEU A 156 -15.74 -32.69 1.69
N HIS A 157 -15.21 -33.09 0.53
CA HIS A 157 -16.00 -33.52 -0.61
C HIS A 157 -16.53 -34.96 -0.48
N GLU A 158 -15.74 -35.88 0.07
CA GLU A 158 -16.15 -37.28 0.33
C GLU A 158 -17.15 -37.43 1.49
N TRP A 159 -17.46 -36.35 2.21
CA TRP A 159 -18.36 -36.40 3.36
C TRP A 159 -19.81 -36.74 2.94
N PRO A 160 -20.38 -37.89 3.38
CA PRO A 160 -21.75 -38.28 3.08
C PRO A 160 -22.73 -37.20 3.56
N GLU A 161 -23.71 -36.85 2.71
CA GLU A 161 -24.67 -35.77 2.99
C GLU A 161 -25.52 -35.98 4.25
N ASP A 162 -25.60 -37.22 4.75
CA ASP A 162 -26.56 -37.64 5.77
C ASP A 162 -25.95 -37.93 7.15
N ASP A 163 -24.61 -37.93 7.30
CA ASP A 163 -23.96 -38.19 8.59
C ASP A 163 -23.15 -36.99 9.08
N LEU A 164 -23.53 -36.47 10.24
CA LEU A 164 -22.82 -35.35 10.88
C LEU A 164 -21.40 -35.75 11.34
N TYR A 165 -21.12 -37.04 11.51
CA TYR A 165 -19.82 -37.62 11.89
C TYR A 165 -19.74 -39.10 11.48
N PRO A 166 -19.29 -39.46 10.26
CA PRO A 166 -19.03 -40.85 9.92
C PRO A 166 -17.80 -41.32 10.72
N GLU A 167 -18.04 -42.19 11.70
CA GLU A 167 -17.01 -42.76 12.59
C GLU A 167 -15.80 -43.34 11.82
N THR A 168 -16.02 -43.81 10.59
CA THR A 168 -14.98 -44.40 9.73
C THR A 168 -13.99 -43.39 9.13
N LEU A 169 -14.38 -42.14 8.93
CA LEU A 169 -13.53 -41.10 8.31
C LEU A 169 -12.74 -40.33 9.38
N THR A 170 -13.28 -40.22 10.59
CA THR A 170 -12.64 -39.54 11.72
C THR A 170 -11.60 -40.40 12.44
N GLU A 171 -11.69 -41.74 12.39
CA GLU A 171 -10.70 -42.63 13.02
C GLU A 171 -9.34 -42.64 12.28
N ASN A 172 -9.32 -42.33 10.99
CA ASN A 172 -8.13 -42.52 10.14
C ASN A 172 -7.45 -41.22 9.66
N LEU A 173 -8.03 -40.05 9.92
CA LEU A 173 -7.42 -38.75 9.59
C LEU A 173 -6.61 -38.19 10.78
N PRO A 174 -5.55 -37.39 10.54
CA PRO A 174 -4.77 -36.78 11.62
C PRO A 174 -5.63 -35.86 12.50
N GLY A 175 -5.41 -35.87 13.81
CA GLY A 175 -6.17 -35.02 14.75
C GLY A 175 -6.09 -33.52 14.43
N GLU A 176 -4.94 -33.04 13.95
CA GLU A 176 -4.77 -31.66 13.46
C GLU A 176 -5.66 -31.39 12.24
N MET A 177 -5.73 -32.33 11.30
CA MET A 177 -6.58 -32.21 10.11
C MET A 177 -8.07 -32.16 10.48
N LEU A 178 -8.48 -32.90 11.52
CA LEU A 178 -9.86 -32.84 12.03
C LEU A 178 -10.20 -31.49 12.68
N VAL A 179 -9.25 -30.83 13.33
CA VAL A 179 -9.43 -29.46 13.86
C VAL A 179 -9.62 -28.46 12.71
N ASP A 180 -8.87 -28.63 11.62
CA ASP A 180 -8.98 -27.79 10.42
C ASP A 180 -10.31 -28.01 9.68
N ILE A 181 -10.82 -29.25 9.65
CA ILE A 181 -12.12 -29.59 9.04
C ILE A 181 -13.28 -29.13 9.95
N PHE A 182 -13.15 -29.30 11.27
CA PHE A 182 -14.17 -28.99 12.28
C PHE A 182 -13.66 -28.01 13.33
N PRO A 183 -13.57 -26.71 13.00
CA PRO A 183 -13.23 -25.69 13.97
C PRO A 183 -14.39 -25.48 14.95
N VAL A 184 -14.51 -26.32 15.98
CA VAL A 184 -15.48 -26.12 17.06
C VAL A 184 -14.87 -25.16 18.09
N CYS A 185 -15.67 -24.14 18.44
CA CYS A 185 -15.37 -23.12 19.44
C CYS A 185 -14.63 -23.68 20.67
N SER A 186 -13.49 -23.08 20.97
CA SER A 186 -12.68 -23.33 22.15
C SER A 186 -13.50 -23.19 23.43
N GLY A 187 -13.69 -24.30 24.15
CA GLY A 187 -14.39 -24.29 25.43
C GLY A 187 -14.49 -25.67 26.10
N SER A 188 -13.45 -26.05 26.84
CA SER A 188 -13.40 -27.06 27.91
C SER A 188 -13.71 -28.54 27.59
N ALA A 189 -12.86 -29.38 28.17
CA ALA A 189 -12.91 -30.83 28.14
C ALA A 189 -14.23 -31.42 28.69
N HIS A 190 -14.64 -32.54 28.09
CA HIS A 190 -15.66 -33.49 28.55
C HIS A 190 -17.06 -32.92 28.83
N THR A 191 -17.99 -33.04 27.87
CA THR A 191 -19.34 -33.65 28.10
C THR A 191 -20.16 -33.71 26.80
N SER A 192 -20.90 -34.81 26.66
CA SER A 192 -21.96 -35.19 25.72
C SER A 192 -22.54 -34.14 24.76
N VAL A 193 -22.51 -34.50 23.48
CA VAL A 193 -23.19 -33.87 22.34
C VAL A 193 -24.71 -34.06 22.45
N GLN A 194 -25.44 -33.01 22.82
CA GLN A 194 -26.88 -32.86 22.53
C GLN A 194 -27.25 -31.38 22.64
N GLY A 195 -27.27 -30.68 21.49
CA GLY A 195 -27.80 -29.32 21.41
C GLY A 195 -27.03 -28.38 20.50
N ALA A 196 -27.13 -28.58 19.18
CA ALA A 196 -26.80 -27.54 18.21
C ALA A 196 -27.84 -27.54 17.07
N THR A 197 -28.30 -26.35 16.73
CA THR A 197 -29.34 -26.05 15.72
C THR A 197 -28.97 -26.49 14.30
N PRO A 198 -29.94 -26.77 13.41
CA PRO A 198 -29.69 -27.38 12.10
C PRO A 198 -28.88 -26.49 11.14
N ILE A 199 -27.91 -27.13 10.46
CA ILE A 199 -27.07 -26.56 9.41
C ILE A 199 -27.93 -26.35 8.13
N SER A 200 -28.64 -25.23 8.04
CA SER A 200 -29.24 -24.77 6.77
C SER A 200 -28.38 -23.72 6.05
N THR A 201 -27.33 -23.21 6.70
CA THR A 201 -26.46 -22.15 6.18
C THR A 201 -25.29 -22.68 5.34
N MET A 202 -24.89 -23.96 5.47
CA MET A 202 -23.79 -24.54 4.66
C MET A 202 -24.21 -25.07 3.28
N LYS A 203 -25.51 -25.26 2.99
CA LYS A 203 -25.96 -25.64 1.63
C LYS A 203 -25.66 -24.56 0.57
N VAL A 204 -25.53 -23.30 0.99
CA VAL A 204 -25.13 -22.19 0.12
C VAL A 204 -23.61 -22.15 -0.07
N ILE A 205 -22.84 -22.56 0.93
CA ILE A 205 -21.36 -22.59 0.87
C ILE A 205 -20.87 -23.76 0.01
N ARG A 206 -21.49 -24.96 0.11
CA ARG A 206 -21.14 -26.15 -0.69
C ARG A 206 -21.27 -25.91 -2.20
N ASN A 207 -22.30 -25.16 -2.61
CA ASN A 207 -22.52 -24.80 -4.02
C ASN A 207 -21.66 -23.62 -4.49
N VAL A 208 -21.23 -22.73 -3.60
CA VAL A 208 -20.36 -21.60 -3.95
C VAL A 208 -18.90 -22.05 -4.07
N ILE A 209 -18.44 -22.96 -3.19
CA ILE A 209 -17.06 -23.47 -3.21
C ILE A 209 -16.86 -24.50 -4.33
N GLY A 210 -17.79 -25.44 -4.53
CA GLY A 210 -17.72 -26.39 -5.65
C GLY A 210 -17.79 -25.72 -7.04
N TRP A 211 -18.51 -24.58 -7.15
CA TRP A 211 -18.54 -23.78 -8.38
C TRP A 211 -17.30 -22.88 -8.56
N LEU A 212 -16.60 -22.53 -7.46
CA LEU A 212 -15.35 -21.77 -7.49
C LEU A 212 -14.14 -22.63 -7.91
N LEU A 213 -14.10 -23.91 -7.54
CA LEU A 213 -12.94 -24.78 -7.80
C LEU A 213 -12.93 -25.40 -9.21
N VAL A 214 -14.08 -25.69 -9.82
CA VAL A 214 -14.14 -26.18 -11.22
C VAL A 214 -13.65 -25.14 -12.25
N ARG A 215 -13.56 -23.86 -11.87
CA ARG A 215 -13.01 -22.80 -12.73
C ARG A 215 -11.51 -22.51 -12.53
N GLN A 216 -10.87 -23.07 -11.52
CA GLN A 216 -9.41 -22.90 -11.34
C GLN A 216 -8.57 -23.87 -12.19
N SER A 217 -9.15 -24.89 -12.83
CA SER A 217 -8.40 -25.78 -13.74
C SER A 217 -8.29 -25.27 -15.19
N SER A 218 -8.56 -23.99 -15.46
CA SER A 218 -8.31 -23.38 -16.76
C SER A 218 -7.82 -21.94 -16.62
N GLY A 219 -6.57 -21.81 -16.21
CA GLY A 219 -5.83 -20.54 -16.19
C GLY A 219 -4.72 -20.57 -15.14
N GLY A 220 -3.49 -20.79 -15.59
CA GLY A 220 -2.29 -21.07 -14.79
C GLY A 220 -2.10 -20.20 -13.53
N ALA A 221 -1.70 -20.87 -12.45
CA ALA A 221 -1.47 -20.29 -11.14
C ALA A 221 -0.04 -19.74 -10.99
N ASP A 222 0.04 -18.55 -10.40
CA ASP A 222 1.17 -18.11 -9.58
C ASP A 222 0.63 -17.36 -8.35
N TYR A 223 1.00 -17.82 -7.14
CA TYR A 223 0.95 -17.05 -5.89
C TYR A 223 2.05 -17.54 -4.92
N PRO A 224 2.86 -16.63 -4.33
CA PRO A 224 3.89 -16.97 -3.32
C PRO A 224 3.53 -16.53 -1.88
N ALA A 225 4.11 -17.20 -0.87
CA ALA A 225 4.24 -16.69 0.50
C ALA A 225 5.55 -17.16 1.21
N HIS A 226 6.49 -16.21 1.31
CA HIS A 226 7.48 -15.89 2.37
C HIS A 226 8.46 -16.94 2.99
N LEU A 227 9.76 -16.70 2.71
CA LEU A 227 10.97 -16.98 3.52
C LEU A 227 11.74 -15.64 3.79
N PRO A 228 12.75 -15.59 4.69
CA PRO A 228 13.20 -14.38 5.39
C PRO A 228 14.18 -13.47 4.61
N ARG A 229 14.36 -12.25 5.14
CA ARG A 229 15.12 -11.10 4.62
C ARG A 229 16.62 -11.17 4.93
N GLU A 230 17.48 -10.81 3.95
CA GLU A 230 18.89 -10.34 4.06
C GLU A 230 19.33 -9.77 2.68
N PRO A 231 20.38 -8.93 2.60
CA PRO A 231 20.34 -7.48 2.41
C PRO A 231 20.11 -6.99 0.96
N TRP A 232 19.50 -5.81 0.86
CA TRP A 232 19.17 -5.06 -0.35
C TRP A 232 20.30 -5.00 -1.39
N ARG A 233 20.15 -5.78 -2.48
CA ARG A 233 20.71 -5.40 -3.78
C ARG A 233 19.63 -4.62 -4.52
N GLU A 234 19.89 -3.34 -4.78
CA GLU A 234 19.25 -2.61 -5.87
C GLU A 234 19.43 -3.44 -7.15
N THR A 235 18.36 -3.98 -7.76
CA THR A 235 18.18 -4.16 -9.23
C THR A 235 17.04 -5.10 -9.69
N ASP A 236 16.25 -5.76 -8.83
CA ASP A 236 15.03 -6.42 -9.33
C ASP A 236 13.89 -5.38 -9.45
N PRO A 237 13.38 -5.05 -10.66
CA PRO A 237 12.27 -4.13 -10.80
C PRO A 237 11.03 -4.72 -10.11
N PRO A 238 10.25 -3.91 -9.38
CA PRO A 238 9.10 -4.40 -8.65
C PRO A 238 8.04 -4.91 -9.64
N GLN A 239 7.90 -6.23 -9.73
CA GLN A 239 6.71 -6.85 -10.31
C GLN A 239 5.49 -6.23 -9.60
N ALA A 240 4.69 -5.41 -10.29
CA ALA A 240 3.69 -4.64 -9.55
C ALA A 240 2.56 -5.57 -9.14
N LYS A 241 2.44 -5.74 -7.82
CA LYS A 241 1.52 -6.65 -7.17
C LYS A 241 0.09 -6.11 -7.30
N HIS A 242 -0.81 -6.93 -7.81
CA HIS A 242 -2.25 -6.64 -7.84
C HIS A 242 -3.01 -7.56 -6.88
N PHE A 243 -4.06 -7.05 -6.24
CA PHE A 243 -4.93 -7.87 -5.40
C PHE A 243 -5.81 -8.82 -6.23
N ILE A 244 -6.06 -8.49 -7.50
CA ILE A 244 -6.76 -9.33 -8.46
C ILE A 244 -5.94 -9.31 -9.76
N ASN A 245 -5.34 -10.45 -10.11
CA ASN A 245 -4.48 -10.55 -11.29
C ASN A 245 -5.27 -10.81 -12.59
N ASP A 246 -6.45 -11.42 -12.54
CA ASP A 246 -7.31 -11.58 -13.72
C ASP A 246 -7.92 -10.22 -14.11
N PRO A 247 -7.49 -9.60 -15.23
CA PRO A 247 -7.94 -8.27 -15.63
C PRO A 247 -9.42 -8.26 -16.02
N THR A 248 -9.97 -9.37 -16.49
CA THR A 248 -11.40 -9.45 -16.85
C THR A 248 -12.26 -9.53 -15.59
N HIS A 249 -11.87 -10.38 -14.64
CA HIS A 249 -12.53 -10.45 -13.35
C HIS A 249 -12.45 -9.12 -12.60
N LEU A 250 -11.28 -8.46 -12.60
CA LEU A 250 -11.09 -7.16 -11.96
C LEU A 250 -12.07 -6.11 -12.50
N VAL A 251 -12.18 -5.96 -13.82
CA VAL A 251 -13.12 -5.00 -14.45
C VAL A 251 -14.55 -5.29 -14.04
N LEU A 252 -15.00 -6.54 -14.11
CA LEU A 252 -16.38 -6.90 -13.74
C LEU A 252 -16.66 -6.70 -12.25
N SER A 253 -15.69 -7.02 -11.38
CA SER A 253 -15.79 -6.80 -9.93
C SER A 253 -15.84 -5.32 -9.59
N ALA A 254 -15.03 -4.48 -10.25
CA ALA A 254 -15.03 -3.03 -10.09
C ALA A 254 -16.38 -2.41 -10.53
N LEU A 255 -16.96 -2.87 -11.64
CA LEU A 255 -18.29 -2.41 -12.06
C LEU A 255 -19.38 -2.86 -11.08
N LYS A 256 -19.32 -4.11 -10.60
CA LYS A 256 -20.31 -4.67 -9.69
C LYS A 256 -20.28 -3.98 -8.32
N SER A 257 -19.11 -3.60 -7.81
CA SER A 257 -18.99 -2.92 -6.53
C SER A 257 -19.77 -1.60 -6.49
N ILE A 258 -19.86 -0.89 -7.62
CA ILE A 258 -20.62 0.37 -7.71
C ILE A 258 -22.11 0.16 -7.48
N THR A 259 -22.67 -0.99 -7.84
CA THR A 259 -24.08 -1.31 -7.53
C THR A 259 -24.33 -1.49 -6.03
N LEU A 260 -23.28 -1.76 -5.25
CA LEU A 260 -23.34 -1.89 -3.79
C LEU A 260 -23.11 -0.55 -3.10
N THR A 261 -22.20 0.28 -3.62
CA THR A 261 -21.88 1.60 -3.05
C THR A 261 -22.81 2.71 -3.54
N ASN A 262 -23.47 2.53 -4.68
CA ASN A 262 -24.55 3.37 -5.19
C ASN A 262 -25.73 2.50 -5.69
N PRO A 263 -26.71 2.20 -4.84
CA PRO A 263 -27.87 1.35 -5.17
C PRO A 263 -28.80 1.91 -6.26
N THR A 264 -28.60 3.16 -6.72
CA THR A 264 -29.34 3.74 -7.86
C THR A 264 -28.87 3.20 -9.21
N THR A 265 -27.80 2.39 -9.22
CA THR A 265 -27.20 1.83 -10.43
C THR A 265 -27.50 0.34 -10.62
N ALA A 266 -27.41 -0.12 -11.88
CA ALA A 266 -27.47 -1.52 -12.28
C ALA A 266 -26.35 -1.83 -13.28
N LEU A 267 -25.99 -3.12 -13.38
CA LEU A 267 -24.90 -3.60 -14.21
C LEU A 267 -25.41 -4.59 -15.27
N ASP A 268 -25.14 -4.28 -16.54
CA ASP A 268 -25.06 -5.27 -17.61
C ASP A 268 -23.70 -5.94 -17.60
N SER A 269 -23.57 -7.05 -16.88
CA SER A 269 -22.28 -7.75 -16.76
C SER A 269 -21.78 -8.26 -18.11
N SER A 270 -22.68 -8.69 -18.99
CA SER A 270 -22.31 -9.25 -20.30
C SER A 270 -21.72 -8.23 -21.26
N ASN A 271 -22.15 -6.96 -21.15
CA ASN A 271 -21.70 -5.88 -22.03
C ASN A 271 -20.85 -4.82 -21.30
N LYS A 272 -20.56 -5.01 -20.01
CA LYS A 272 -19.80 -4.06 -19.16
C LYS A 272 -20.40 -2.65 -19.17
N ILE A 273 -21.73 -2.57 -19.03
CA ILE A 273 -22.46 -1.30 -18.99
C ILE A 273 -22.98 -1.09 -17.58
N LEU A 274 -22.51 -0.05 -16.90
CA LEU A 274 -23.13 0.43 -15.67
C LEU A 274 -24.09 1.57 -16.02
N TYR A 275 -25.31 1.54 -15.50
CA TYR A 275 -26.36 2.50 -15.84
C TYR A 275 -27.26 2.80 -14.65
N LEU A 276 -27.95 3.94 -14.68
CA LEU A 276 -28.99 4.26 -13.71
C LEU A 276 -30.16 3.29 -13.86
N ARG A 277 -30.66 2.76 -12.75
CA ARG A 277 -31.86 1.93 -12.77
C ARG A 277 -33.05 2.73 -13.31
N PRO A 278 -34.04 2.08 -13.94
CA PRO A 278 -35.21 2.77 -14.48
C PRO A 278 -35.99 3.63 -13.45
N ASP A 279 -35.99 3.25 -12.17
CA ASP A 279 -36.64 4.00 -11.10
C ASP A 279 -35.86 5.25 -10.65
N ALA A 280 -34.54 5.27 -10.87
CA ALA A 280 -33.67 6.42 -10.63
C ALA A 280 -33.50 7.33 -11.86
N ALA A 281 -33.72 6.79 -13.06
CA ALA A 281 -33.58 7.52 -14.33
C ALA A 281 -34.81 8.41 -14.60
N LYS A 282 -34.68 9.71 -14.35
CA LYS A 282 -35.73 10.71 -14.65
C LYS A 282 -35.75 11.06 -16.15
N PRO A 283 -36.89 11.49 -16.72
CA PRO A 283 -36.95 12.02 -18.08
C PRO A 283 -36.11 13.29 -18.24
N GLN A 284 -34.91 13.16 -18.81
CA GLN A 284 -33.93 14.22 -19.05
C GLN A 284 -32.97 13.79 -20.15
N VAL A 285 -32.12 14.70 -20.64
CA VAL A 285 -31.03 14.32 -21.56
C VAL A 285 -30.13 13.31 -20.86
N SER A 286 -29.96 12.12 -21.43
CA SER A 286 -29.05 11.12 -20.86
C SER A 286 -27.61 11.44 -21.23
N ILE A 287 -26.71 11.40 -20.24
CA ILE A 287 -25.27 11.57 -20.47
C ILE A 287 -24.61 10.19 -20.43
N VAL A 288 -24.00 9.81 -21.55
CA VAL A 288 -23.28 8.54 -21.72
C VAL A 288 -21.80 8.82 -21.92
N SER A 289 -20.95 8.09 -21.22
CA SER A 289 -19.50 8.14 -21.41
C SER A 289 -18.91 6.73 -21.33
N GLY A 290 -17.59 6.60 -21.41
CA GLY A 290 -16.90 5.33 -21.32
C GLY A 290 -15.52 5.36 -21.97
N GLY A 291 -14.90 4.19 -22.01
CA GLY A 291 -13.52 4.03 -22.49
C GLY A 291 -12.90 2.74 -21.96
N GLY A 292 -11.58 2.61 -22.11
CA GLY A 292 -10.83 1.55 -21.44
C GLY A 292 -11.00 1.61 -19.92
N SER A 293 -10.97 0.45 -19.28
CA SER A 293 -10.89 0.37 -17.80
C SER A 293 -9.48 0.72 -17.31
N GLY A 294 -9.34 0.99 -16.02
CA GLY A 294 -8.07 1.38 -15.40
C GLY A 294 -7.95 2.89 -15.13
N HIS A 295 -9.05 3.64 -15.23
CA HIS A 295 -9.11 5.06 -14.92
C HIS A 295 -10.07 5.38 -13.78
N GLU A 296 -10.53 4.37 -13.05
CA GLU A 296 -11.52 4.49 -11.99
C GLU A 296 -11.10 5.60 -10.98
N PRO A 297 -12.02 6.52 -10.58
CA PRO A 297 -13.47 6.42 -10.72
C PRO A 297 -14.03 6.72 -12.13
N SER A 298 -13.22 7.25 -13.05
CA SER A 298 -13.62 7.44 -14.45
C SER A 298 -13.87 6.09 -15.13
N PHE A 299 -15.03 5.82 -15.73
CA PHE A 299 -16.26 6.61 -15.73
C PHE A 299 -17.41 5.95 -15.00
N ALA A 300 -17.29 4.68 -14.62
CA ALA A 300 -18.40 3.93 -14.05
C ALA A 300 -18.85 4.51 -12.70
N ALA A 301 -17.92 4.91 -11.83
CA ALA A 301 -18.31 5.46 -10.52
C ALA A 301 -18.94 6.86 -10.61
N PHE A 302 -18.90 7.48 -11.79
CA PHE A 302 -19.60 8.72 -12.12
C PHE A 302 -21.05 8.52 -12.58
N VAL A 303 -21.54 7.29 -12.69
CA VAL A 303 -22.97 7.01 -12.94
C VAL A 303 -23.78 7.31 -11.68
N GLY A 304 -24.73 8.22 -11.81
CA GLY A 304 -25.48 8.77 -10.68
C GLY A 304 -26.38 9.95 -11.07
N PRO A 305 -27.49 10.20 -10.36
CA PRO A 305 -28.29 11.41 -10.55
C PRO A 305 -27.44 12.68 -10.52
N GLY A 306 -27.67 13.60 -11.46
CA GLY A 306 -26.90 14.85 -11.58
C GLY A 306 -25.55 14.74 -12.28
N LEU A 307 -25.16 13.55 -12.75
CA LEU A 307 -23.88 13.31 -13.43
C LEU A 307 -24.06 12.41 -14.67
N LEU A 308 -23.50 11.19 -14.72
CA LEU A 308 -23.70 10.28 -15.86
C LEU A 308 -24.96 9.42 -15.70
N SER A 309 -25.66 9.18 -16.81
CA SER A 309 -26.77 8.24 -16.89
C SER A 309 -26.29 6.80 -17.11
N ALA A 310 -25.19 6.62 -17.85
CA ALA A 310 -24.52 5.35 -18.00
C ALA A 310 -23.04 5.51 -18.40
N ALA A 311 -22.25 4.48 -18.13
CA ALA A 311 -20.87 4.35 -18.54
C ALA A 311 -20.62 2.98 -19.18
N VAL A 312 -19.85 2.95 -20.26
CA VAL A 312 -19.50 1.72 -20.98
C VAL A 312 -18.01 1.43 -20.80
N ALA A 313 -17.69 0.31 -20.16
CA ALA A 313 -16.32 -0.08 -19.87
C ALA A 313 -15.79 -1.08 -20.91
N GLY A 314 -14.59 -0.80 -21.41
CA GLY A 314 -13.82 -1.66 -22.29
C GLY A 314 -13.07 -2.76 -21.52
N THR A 315 -11.95 -3.23 -22.07
CA THR A 315 -10.94 -3.92 -21.25
C THR A 315 -9.95 -2.88 -20.72
N ILE A 316 -9.00 -3.28 -19.88
CA ILE A 316 -7.99 -2.33 -19.36
C ILE A 316 -7.26 -1.67 -20.54
N PHE A 317 -7.31 -0.34 -20.58
CA PHE A 317 -6.72 0.53 -21.61
C PHE A 317 -7.14 0.25 -23.06
N ALA A 318 -8.29 -0.40 -23.29
CA ALA A 318 -8.83 -0.57 -24.62
C ALA A 318 -10.31 -0.18 -24.68
N SER A 319 -10.67 0.62 -25.68
CA SER A 319 -12.02 1.12 -25.91
C SER A 319 -13.09 0.00 -25.91
N PRO A 320 -14.30 0.24 -25.37
CA PRO A 320 -15.42 -0.66 -25.56
C PRO A 320 -15.83 -0.74 -27.04
N SER A 321 -16.38 -1.88 -27.44
CA SER A 321 -16.85 -2.05 -28.81
C SER A 321 -18.05 -1.16 -29.13
N ALA A 322 -18.18 -0.75 -30.39
CA ALA A 322 -19.34 0.00 -30.89
C ALA A 322 -20.70 -0.68 -30.57
N GLU A 323 -20.76 -2.02 -30.48
CA GLU A 323 -21.99 -2.72 -30.13
C GLU A 323 -22.35 -2.59 -28.64
N GLN A 324 -21.38 -2.64 -27.74
CA GLN A 324 -21.62 -2.38 -26.31
C GLN A 324 -22.16 -0.95 -26.11
N ILE A 325 -21.55 0.03 -26.79
CA ILE A 325 -21.96 1.43 -26.70
C ILE A 325 -23.36 1.63 -27.31
N ARG A 326 -23.62 1.03 -28.48
CA ARG A 326 -24.95 1.08 -29.10
C ARG A 326 -26.03 0.49 -28.18
N ARG A 327 -25.75 -0.65 -27.55
CA ARG A 327 -26.68 -1.26 -26.57
C ARG A 327 -26.94 -0.34 -25.39
N CYS A 328 -25.91 0.33 -24.87
CA CYS A 328 -26.05 1.33 -23.83
C CYS A 328 -27.05 2.42 -24.24
N ILE A 329 -26.79 3.10 -25.36
CA ILE A 329 -27.60 4.23 -25.87
C ILE A 329 -29.04 3.78 -26.15
N LEU A 330 -29.24 2.62 -26.78
CA LEU A 330 -30.56 2.21 -27.24
C LEU A 330 -31.41 1.53 -26.17
N GLN A 331 -30.78 0.83 -25.21
CA GLN A 331 -31.47 -0.11 -24.32
C GLN A 331 -31.27 0.15 -22.83
N ARG A 332 -30.24 0.91 -22.42
CA ARG A 332 -29.87 1.06 -21.00
C ARG A 332 -30.07 2.46 -20.43
N VAL A 333 -30.41 3.44 -21.26
CA VAL A 333 -30.66 4.81 -20.81
C VAL A 333 -32.06 5.30 -21.20
N GLU A 334 -32.58 6.24 -20.42
CA GLU A 334 -33.77 7.02 -20.77
C GLU A 334 -33.41 7.93 -21.95
N LYS A 335 -34.19 7.91 -23.01
CA LYS A 335 -33.82 8.55 -24.29
C LYS A 335 -34.90 9.48 -24.84
N SER A 336 -35.99 9.68 -24.10
CA SER A 336 -37.12 10.54 -24.51
C SER A 336 -36.75 12.00 -24.72
N ARG A 337 -35.63 12.45 -24.15
CA ARG A 337 -35.08 13.82 -24.26
C ARG A 337 -33.75 13.87 -25.01
N GLY A 338 -33.35 12.78 -25.66
CA GLY A 338 -32.08 12.65 -26.38
C GLY A 338 -30.91 12.21 -25.50
N VAL A 339 -29.77 11.92 -26.14
CA VAL A 339 -28.56 11.40 -25.49
C VAL A 339 -27.34 12.23 -25.89
N LEU A 340 -26.56 12.69 -24.91
CA LEU A 340 -25.22 13.24 -25.15
C LEU A 340 -24.18 12.19 -24.83
N VAL A 341 -23.31 11.90 -25.79
CA VAL A 341 -22.13 11.06 -25.64
C VAL A 341 -20.90 11.94 -25.42
N VAL A 342 -20.17 11.74 -24.32
CA VAL A 342 -18.89 12.42 -24.05
C VAL A 342 -17.78 11.38 -24.12
N VAL A 343 -16.72 11.66 -24.87
CA VAL A 343 -15.62 10.71 -25.08
C VAL A 343 -14.27 11.40 -25.01
N MET A 344 -13.22 10.68 -24.59
CA MET A 344 -11.84 11.16 -24.67
C MET A 344 -11.32 11.07 -26.10
N ASN A 345 -10.40 11.96 -26.50
CA ASN A 345 -9.80 11.95 -27.84
C ASN A 345 -8.69 10.90 -27.98
N TYR A 346 -9.08 9.63 -27.94
CA TYR A 346 -8.26 8.50 -28.38
C TYR A 346 -8.90 7.87 -29.61
N THR A 347 -8.09 7.47 -30.59
CA THR A 347 -8.60 6.97 -31.88
C THR A 347 -9.59 5.80 -31.72
N GLY A 348 -9.28 4.86 -30.82
CA GLY A 348 -10.18 3.73 -30.54
C GLY A 348 -11.53 4.18 -30.00
N ASP A 349 -11.54 5.15 -29.09
CA ASP A 349 -12.77 5.67 -28.49
C ASP A 349 -13.58 6.50 -29.49
N VAL A 350 -12.96 7.45 -30.18
CA VAL A 350 -13.63 8.29 -31.17
C VAL A 350 -14.31 7.45 -32.27
N LEU A 351 -13.64 6.39 -32.75
CA LEU A 351 -14.21 5.52 -33.79
C LEU A 351 -15.35 4.63 -33.25
N ASN A 352 -15.18 3.98 -32.10
CA ASN A 352 -16.21 3.08 -31.56
C ASN A 352 -17.46 3.84 -31.10
N PHE A 353 -17.29 4.96 -30.38
CA PHE A 353 -18.41 5.81 -29.96
C PHE A 353 -19.06 6.50 -31.14
N GLY A 354 -18.29 7.03 -32.09
CA GLY A 354 -18.84 7.65 -33.31
C GLY A 354 -19.70 6.67 -34.11
N MET A 355 -19.23 5.43 -34.30
CA MET A 355 -20.01 4.38 -34.96
C MET A 355 -21.31 4.06 -34.22
N ALA A 356 -21.28 4.01 -32.89
CA ALA A 356 -22.47 3.77 -32.07
C ALA A 356 -23.48 4.93 -32.14
N VAL A 357 -22.99 6.17 -32.14
CA VAL A 357 -23.79 7.39 -32.31
C VAL A 357 -24.48 7.39 -33.68
N GLU A 358 -23.75 7.13 -34.77
CA GLU A 358 -24.33 7.08 -36.11
C GLU A 358 -25.36 5.94 -36.25
N LYS A 359 -25.11 4.78 -35.62
CA LYS A 359 -26.12 3.70 -35.56
C LYS A 359 -27.37 4.11 -34.77
N ALA A 360 -27.25 4.90 -33.72
CA ALA A 360 -28.38 5.38 -32.95
C ALA A 360 -29.19 6.45 -33.73
N LYS A 361 -28.50 7.38 -34.41
CA LYS A 361 -29.12 8.34 -35.33
C LYS A 361 -29.86 7.64 -36.47
N ALA A 362 -29.24 6.62 -37.08
CA ALA A 362 -29.88 5.81 -38.13
C ALA A 362 -31.10 5.04 -37.63
N ALA A 363 -31.17 4.72 -36.33
CA ALA A 363 -32.34 4.13 -35.68
C ALA A 363 -33.41 5.18 -35.27
N GLY A 364 -33.21 6.45 -35.58
CA GLY A 364 -34.18 7.53 -35.36
C GLY A 364 -34.07 8.23 -34.00
N PHE A 365 -32.98 8.04 -33.25
CA PHE A 365 -32.78 8.68 -31.95
C PHE A 365 -31.95 9.95 -32.05
N GLU A 366 -32.33 10.97 -31.26
CA GLU A 366 -31.54 12.20 -31.11
C GLU A 366 -30.32 11.94 -30.22
N VAL A 367 -29.13 11.95 -30.83
CA VAL A 367 -27.87 11.70 -30.14
C VAL A 367 -26.82 12.69 -30.62
N GLU A 368 -26.13 13.34 -29.69
CA GLU A 368 -24.97 14.20 -29.98
C GLU A 368 -23.70 13.65 -29.32
N MET A 369 -22.55 14.09 -29.81
CA MET A 369 -21.25 13.61 -29.34
C MET A 369 -20.24 14.76 -29.15
N VAL A 370 -19.62 14.83 -27.97
CA VAL A 370 -18.51 15.75 -27.67
C VAL A 370 -17.24 14.95 -27.43
N VAL A 371 -16.17 15.35 -28.11
CA VAL A 371 -14.83 14.77 -27.96
C VAL A 371 -13.98 15.70 -27.09
N MET A 372 -13.46 15.17 -25.99
CA MET A 372 -12.60 15.89 -25.07
C MET A 372 -11.13 15.73 -25.46
N ALA A 373 -10.46 16.86 -25.68
CA ALA A 373 -9.07 16.92 -26.11
C ALA A 373 -8.38 18.06 -25.37
N ASP A 374 -8.05 17.88 -24.09
CA ASP A 374 -7.54 18.91 -23.18
C ASP A 374 -6.04 18.85 -22.90
N ASP A 375 -5.37 17.75 -23.23
CA ASP A 375 -3.99 17.50 -22.83
C ASP A 375 -2.95 18.35 -23.60
N ALA A 376 -2.26 19.23 -22.88
CA ALA A 376 -1.13 20.04 -23.37
C ALA A 376 0.19 19.25 -23.47
N GLY A 377 0.23 18.01 -22.97
CA GLY A 377 1.37 17.09 -23.12
C GLY A 377 1.63 16.68 -24.58
N VAL A 378 0.70 16.94 -25.49
CA VAL A 378 0.88 16.71 -26.94
C VAL A 378 0.86 18.03 -27.70
N GLY A 379 2.04 18.48 -28.13
CA GLY A 379 2.17 19.67 -28.99
C GLY A 379 1.50 19.48 -30.36
N ARG A 380 1.07 20.59 -30.99
CA ARG A 380 0.36 20.59 -32.29
C ARG A 380 1.03 19.76 -33.38
N SER A 381 2.35 19.84 -33.49
CA SER A 381 3.12 19.10 -34.49
C SER A 381 3.11 17.59 -34.23
N LYS A 382 3.27 17.17 -32.96
CA LYS A 382 3.21 15.74 -32.55
C LYS A 382 1.80 15.17 -32.69
N GLY A 383 0.78 15.92 -32.32
CA GLY A 383 -0.63 15.51 -32.42
C GLY A 383 -1.17 15.44 -33.86
N GLY A 384 -0.55 16.18 -34.80
CA GLY A 384 -0.92 16.15 -36.21
C GLY A 384 -2.41 16.41 -36.45
N LYS A 385 -3.06 15.53 -37.22
CA LYS A 385 -4.51 15.60 -37.48
C LYS A 385 -5.37 14.98 -36.37
N VAL A 386 -4.78 14.19 -35.48
CA VAL A 386 -5.48 13.54 -34.37
C VAL A 386 -5.73 14.56 -33.25
N GLY A 387 -4.76 15.44 -33.00
CA GLY A 387 -4.85 16.50 -31.99
C GLY A 387 -4.38 16.05 -30.61
N ARG A 388 -4.89 16.74 -29.58
CA ARG A 388 -4.56 16.50 -28.16
C ARG A 388 -5.27 15.25 -27.63
N ARG A 389 -4.68 14.56 -26.65
CA ARG A 389 -5.36 13.51 -25.88
C ARG A 389 -6.48 14.12 -25.00
N GLY A 390 -7.46 13.30 -24.64
CA GLY A 390 -8.42 13.63 -23.59
C GLY A 390 -8.00 13.01 -22.25
N ILE A 391 -7.95 13.79 -21.18
CA ILE A 391 -7.56 13.34 -19.84
C ILE A 391 -8.51 13.87 -18.75
N ALA A 392 -8.02 14.20 -17.55
CA ALA A 392 -8.81 14.48 -16.36
C ALA A 392 -9.84 15.63 -16.51
N GLY A 393 -9.63 16.57 -17.43
CA GLY A 393 -10.60 17.63 -17.70
C GLY A 393 -11.96 17.11 -18.19
N THR A 394 -12.01 15.91 -18.76
CA THR A 394 -13.25 15.23 -19.18
C THR A 394 -14.28 15.15 -18.03
N VAL A 395 -13.80 15.02 -16.79
CA VAL A 395 -14.65 14.95 -15.60
C VAL A 395 -15.45 16.24 -15.40
N LEU A 396 -14.89 17.40 -15.74
CA LEU A 396 -15.60 18.68 -15.64
C LEU A 396 -16.74 18.78 -16.65
N VAL A 397 -16.55 18.23 -17.86
CA VAL A 397 -17.62 18.12 -18.87
C VAL A 397 -18.76 17.25 -18.34
N HIS A 398 -18.44 16.08 -17.78
CA HIS A 398 -19.45 15.19 -17.19
C HIS A 398 -20.27 15.87 -16.10
N LYS A 399 -19.60 16.58 -15.18
CA LYS A 399 -20.27 17.24 -14.07
C LYS A 399 -21.19 18.36 -14.54
N ILE A 400 -20.68 19.25 -15.40
CA ILE A 400 -21.41 20.44 -15.83
C ILE A 400 -22.56 20.06 -16.77
N ALA A 401 -22.32 19.19 -17.75
CA ALA A 401 -23.36 18.72 -18.66
C ALA A 401 -24.43 17.90 -17.94
N GLY A 402 -24.03 17.01 -17.03
CA GLY A 402 -24.94 16.22 -16.20
C GLY A 402 -25.83 17.08 -15.31
N ALA A 403 -25.27 18.12 -14.68
CA ALA A 403 -26.03 19.07 -13.89
C ALA A 403 -27.05 19.88 -14.71
N LEU A 404 -26.67 20.29 -15.93
CA LEU A 404 -27.55 21.03 -16.81
C LEU A 404 -28.69 20.14 -17.32
N ALA A 405 -28.38 18.91 -17.74
CA ALA A 405 -29.36 17.90 -18.11
C ALA A 405 -30.33 17.62 -16.97
N ALA A 406 -29.84 17.47 -15.74
CA ALA A 406 -30.66 17.26 -14.54
C ALA A 406 -31.62 18.42 -14.23
N SER A 407 -31.38 19.60 -14.79
CA SER A 407 -32.31 20.73 -14.70
C SER A 407 -33.38 20.77 -15.79
N GLY A 408 -33.43 19.76 -16.66
CA GLY A 408 -34.44 19.62 -17.71
C GLY A 408 -34.10 20.30 -19.03
N ALA A 409 -32.87 20.81 -19.19
CA ALA A 409 -32.40 21.46 -20.42
C ALA A 409 -32.54 20.55 -21.66
N ALA A 410 -32.66 21.16 -22.84
CA ALA A 410 -32.74 20.42 -24.10
C ALA A 410 -31.37 19.89 -24.53
N LEU A 411 -31.33 18.80 -25.31
CA LEU A 411 -30.08 18.18 -25.80
C LEU A 411 -29.14 19.20 -26.46
N LYS A 412 -29.69 20.12 -27.27
CA LYS A 412 -28.91 21.17 -27.93
C LYS A 412 -28.13 22.03 -26.93
N ASP A 413 -28.79 22.50 -25.87
CA ASP A 413 -28.15 23.38 -24.88
C ASP A 413 -27.11 22.61 -24.06
N VAL A 414 -27.40 21.35 -23.72
CA VAL A 414 -26.46 20.46 -23.01
C VAL A 414 -25.22 20.18 -23.87
N TYR A 415 -25.40 19.95 -25.17
CA TYR A 415 -24.32 19.75 -26.13
C TYR A 415 -23.44 21.01 -26.28
N GLU A 416 -24.03 22.19 -26.47
CA GLU A 416 -23.26 23.43 -26.60
C GLU A 416 -22.46 23.75 -25.33
N VAL A 417 -23.05 23.55 -24.15
CA VAL A 417 -22.34 23.74 -22.87
C VAL A 417 -21.20 22.74 -22.71
N ALA A 418 -21.42 21.47 -23.04
CA ALA A 418 -20.37 20.45 -22.99
C ALA A 418 -19.20 20.80 -23.91
N LYS A 419 -19.48 21.31 -25.12
CA LYS A 419 -18.49 21.79 -26.07
C LYS A 419 -17.73 23.01 -25.54
N VAL A 420 -18.44 24.00 -24.98
CA VAL A 420 -17.81 25.18 -24.35
C VAL A 420 -16.85 24.76 -23.25
N VAL A 421 -17.23 23.82 -22.37
CA VAL A 421 -16.35 23.32 -21.31
C VAL A 421 -15.11 22.63 -21.91
N ALA A 422 -15.30 21.78 -22.91
CA ALA A 422 -14.20 21.07 -23.57
C ALA A 422 -13.20 22.02 -24.26
N GLU A 423 -13.69 23.06 -24.94
CA GLU A 423 -12.87 24.07 -25.62
C GLU A 423 -12.15 25.03 -24.65
N ASN A 424 -12.68 25.19 -23.44
CA ASN A 424 -12.15 26.09 -22.41
C ASN A 424 -11.38 25.37 -21.29
N THR A 425 -11.00 24.11 -21.52
CA THR A 425 -10.21 23.33 -20.58
C THR A 425 -8.84 22.98 -21.17
N VAL A 426 -7.81 23.09 -20.34
CA VAL A 426 -6.46 22.59 -20.63
C VAL A 426 -5.97 21.77 -19.45
N SER A 427 -5.25 20.69 -19.73
CA SER A 427 -4.72 19.78 -18.73
C SER A 427 -3.31 19.34 -19.05
N ILE A 428 -2.55 18.87 -18.05
CA ILE A 428 -1.29 18.15 -18.28
C ILE A 428 -1.00 17.21 -17.10
N GLY A 429 -0.50 16.01 -17.40
CA GLY A 429 -0.07 15.02 -16.41
C GLY A 429 1.44 15.04 -16.17
N SER A 430 1.88 14.46 -15.06
CA SER A 430 3.26 14.07 -14.82
C SER A 430 3.31 12.78 -14.01
N SER A 431 4.37 11.99 -14.15
CA SER A 431 4.53 10.76 -13.37
C SER A 431 6.00 10.43 -13.09
N LEU A 432 6.23 9.80 -11.94
CA LEU A 432 7.52 9.31 -11.46
C LEU A 432 7.81 7.87 -11.91
N SER A 433 6.81 7.17 -12.46
CA SER A 433 6.96 5.82 -12.99
C SER A 433 5.93 5.55 -14.08
N HIS A 434 6.20 4.54 -14.91
CA HIS A 434 5.13 3.96 -15.74
C HIS A 434 4.16 3.16 -14.87
N VAL A 435 2.95 3.02 -15.39
CA VAL A 435 1.85 2.30 -14.76
C VAL A 435 1.94 0.82 -15.08
N HIS A 436 1.70 -0.03 -14.09
CA HIS A 436 1.68 -1.47 -14.32
C HIS A 436 0.28 -1.98 -14.65
N VAL A 437 0.14 -2.67 -15.78
CA VAL A 437 -1.14 -3.23 -16.24
C VAL A 437 -1.30 -4.66 -15.69
N PRO A 438 -2.38 -4.97 -14.95
CA PRO A 438 -2.65 -6.33 -14.48
C PRO A 438 -2.60 -7.37 -15.60
N GLY A 439 -1.87 -8.46 -15.37
CA GLY A 439 -1.71 -9.55 -16.33
C GLY A 439 -0.69 -9.29 -17.45
N ARG A 440 0.12 -8.22 -17.38
CA ARG A 440 1.28 -8.01 -18.25
C ARG A 440 2.57 -8.10 -17.44
N GLU A 441 3.64 -8.59 -18.07
CA GLU A 441 4.98 -8.52 -17.49
C GLU A 441 5.47 -7.05 -17.49
N ALA A 442 6.18 -6.66 -16.43
CA ALA A 442 6.90 -5.39 -16.42
C ALA A 442 8.08 -5.49 -17.37
N GLY A 443 8.12 -4.64 -18.41
CA GLY A 443 9.26 -4.56 -19.32
C GLY A 443 10.38 -3.72 -18.71
N GLU A 444 11.60 -4.24 -18.69
CA GLU A 444 12.78 -3.54 -18.12
C GLU A 444 13.26 -2.32 -18.94
N GLU A 445 12.84 -2.19 -20.21
CA GLU A 445 13.46 -1.24 -21.15
C GLU A 445 12.91 0.20 -21.10
N ASP A 446 11.82 0.47 -20.36
CA ASP A 446 11.10 1.76 -20.42
C ASP A 446 10.93 2.50 -19.08
N GLU A 447 11.46 1.99 -17.96
CA GLU A 447 11.28 2.62 -16.64
C GLU A 447 12.04 3.95 -16.47
N LEU A 448 11.42 4.89 -15.75
CA LEU A 448 12.04 6.17 -15.37
C LEU A 448 13.16 5.94 -14.35
N LYS A 449 14.24 6.73 -14.44
CA LYS A 449 15.31 6.69 -13.44
C LYS A 449 14.81 7.22 -12.09
N LYS A 450 15.50 6.85 -11.01
CA LYS A 450 15.15 7.21 -9.61
C LYS A 450 14.81 8.70 -9.39
N ASP A 451 15.51 9.60 -10.08
CA ASP A 451 15.35 11.05 -9.94
C ASP A 451 14.67 11.70 -11.17
N GLU A 452 14.04 10.90 -12.03
CA GLU A 452 13.42 11.36 -13.27
C GLU A 452 11.90 11.45 -13.15
N VAL A 453 11.32 12.50 -13.72
CA VAL A 453 9.87 12.68 -13.89
C VAL A 453 9.56 12.81 -15.38
N GLU A 454 8.49 12.15 -15.82
CA GLU A 454 7.96 12.29 -17.17
C GLU A 454 6.79 13.28 -17.18
N ILE A 455 7.01 14.44 -17.80
CA ILE A 455 6.04 15.54 -17.90
C ILE A 455 5.26 15.41 -19.20
N GLY A 456 3.94 15.51 -19.09
CA GLY A 456 3.00 15.31 -20.19
C GLY A 456 2.79 13.84 -20.53
N MET A 457 3.08 12.90 -19.62
CA MET A 457 2.77 11.48 -19.84
C MET A 457 1.25 11.27 -19.98
N GLY A 458 0.86 10.39 -20.90
CA GLY A 458 -0.55 10.02 -21.10
C GLY A 458 -1.08 9.11 -20.00
N ILE A 459 -2.40 8.86 -20.02
CA ILE A 459 -3.05 7.99 -19.02
C ILE A 459 -2.91 6.50 -19.35
N HIS A 460 -2.25 6.11 -20.44
CA HIS A 460 -1.98 4.71 -20.81
C HIS A 460 -0.48 4.45 -21.04
N ASN A 461 0.40 5.15 -20.30
CA ASN A 461 1.87 5.14 -20.48
C ASN A 461 2.35 5.69 -21.83
N GLU A 462 1.56 6.49 -22.55
CA GLU A 462 2.07 7.12 -23.76
C GLU A 462 3.10 8.20 -23.44
N ASP A 463 4.21 8.21 -24.19
CA ASP A 463 5.33 9.12 -24.02
C ASP A 463 4.92 10.56 -23.69
N GLY A 464 5.64 11.11 -22.73
CA GLY A 464 5.56 12.50 -22.33
C GLY A 464 5.99 13.48 -23.42
N SER A 465 5.87 14.76 -23.06
CA SER A 465 6.55 15.85 -23.78
C SER A 465 8.03 15.92 -23.42
N GLU A 466 8.39 15.53 -22.20
CA GLU A 466 9.72 15.73 -21.64
C GLU A 466 9.97 14.75 -20.48
N ARG A 467 11.19 14.22 -20.38
CA ARG A 467 11.70 13.60 -19.17
C ARG A 467 12.74 14.51 -18.55
N ALA A 468 12.64 14.78 -17.25
CA ALA A 468 13.48 15.74 -16.56
C ALA A 468 13.91 15.24 -15.19
N THR A 469 15.11 15.64 -14.76
CA THR A 469 15.55 15.48 -13.35
C THR A 469 15.19 16.76 -12.60
N THR A 470 14.10 16.73 -11.85
CA THR A 470 13.58 17.90 -11.15
C THR A 470 12.76 17.51 -9.92
N ASP A 471 12.57 18.46 -9.01
CA ASP A 471 11.69 18.33 -7.85
C ASP A 471 10.26 18.77 -8.20
N LEU A 472 9.38 18.77 -7.19
CA LEU A 472 7.98 19.16 -7.36
C LEU A 472 7.84 20.62 -7.87
N PRO A 473 8.49 21.65 -7.28
CA PRO A 473 8.43 23.01 -7.80
C PRO A 473 8.83 23.13 -9.27
N GLY A 474 9.93 22.50 -9.68
CA GLY A 474 10.36 22.54 -11.09
C GLY A 474 9.40 21.80 -12.03
N THR A 475 8.85 20.66 -11.60
CA THR A 475 7.82 19.92 -12.33
C THR A 475 6.57 20.77 -12.58
N VAL A 476 6.01 21.36 -11.51
CA VAL A 476 4.82 22.21 -11.59
C VAL A 476 5.06 23.43 -12.47
N LYS A 477 6.24 24.05 -12.37
CA LYS A 477 6.61 25.19 -13.20
C LYS A 477 6.57 24.87 -14.69
N THR A 478 7.13 23.72 -15.09
CA THR A 478 7.11 23.28 -16.49
C THR A 478 5.69 22.92 -16.94
N MET A 479 4.91 22.24 -16.11
CA MET A 479 3.51 21.92 -16.39
C MET A 479 2.68 23.19 -16.65
N LEU A 480 2.75 24.17 -15.75
CA LEU A 480 2.03 25.45 -15.89
C LEU A 480 2.50 26.25 -17.10
N LYS A 481 3.81 26.24 -17.40
CA LYS A 481 4.36 26.84 -18.62
C LYS A 481 3.72 26.22 -19.87
N TYR A 482 3.68 24.89 -19.97
CA TYR A 482 3.07 24.21 -21.11
C TYR A 482 1.56 24.47 -21.23
N MET A 483 0.85 24.75 -20.14
CA MET A 483 -0.57 25.07 -20.18
C MET A 483 -0.87 26.53 -20.55
N LEU A 484 0.00 27.48 -20.15
CA LEU A 484 -0.35 28.91 -20.07
C LEU A 484 0.55 29.84 -20.89
N ASP A 485 1.76 29.43 -21.28
CA ASP A 485 2.70 30.27 -22.02
C ASP A 485 2.21 30.51 -23.46
N GLN A 486 1.72 31.73 -23.73
CA GLN A 486 1.21 32.11 -25.04
C GLN A 486 2.30 32.24 -26.12
N SER A 487 3.58 32.20 -25.73
CA SER A 487 4.69 32.17 -26.69
C SER A 487 4.98 30.74 -27.22
N ASP A 488 4.50 29.70 -26.54
CA ASP A 488 4.61 28.32 -27.00
C ASP A 488 3.57 28.03 -28.10
N LYS A 489 4.00 28.15 -29.36
CA LYS A 489 3.15 27.86 -30.52
C LYS A 489 2.65 26.42 -30.57
N GLU A 490 3.36 25.48 -29.94
CA GLU A 490 2.99 24.08 -29.89
C GLU A 490 1.88 23.81 -28.85
N ARG A 491 1.78 24.63 -27.79
CA ARG A 491 0.93 24.32 -26.63
C ARG A 491 0.01 25.44 -26.11
N ALA A 492 0.07 26.64 -26.69
CA ALA A 492 -0.88 27.72 -26.40
C ALA A 492 -2.28 27.37 -26.95
N PHE A 493 -2.97 26.44 -26.30
CA PHE A 493 -4.29 25.95 -26.68
C PHE A 493 -5.42 26.80 -26.13
N ILE A 494 -5.19 27.42 -24.97
CA ILE A 494 -6.11 28.36 -24.33
C ILE A 494 -5.36 29.59 -23.87
N ASN A 495 -6.05 30.72 -23.86
CA ASN A 495 -5.57 31.96 -23.25
C ASN A 495 -6.43 32.28 -22.03
N ILE A 496 -5.80 32.36 -20.87
CA ILE A 496 -6.43 32.69 -19.58
C ILE A 496 -5.78 33.97 -19.06
N SER A 497 -6.58 35.02 -18.94
CA SER A 497 -6.16 36.30 -18.39
C SER A 497 -6.30 36.34 -16.87
N LYS A 498 -5.59 37.27 -16.22
CA LYS A 498 -5.58 37.42 -14.75
C LYS A 498 -6.94 37.81 -14.15
N SER A 499 -7.84 38.36 -14.96
CA SER A 499 -9.18 38.78 -14.54
C SER A 499 -10.24 37.70 -14.71
N GLU A 500 -9.93 36.61 -15.39
CA GLU A 500 -10.88 35.52 -15.64
C GLU A 500 -10.90 34.54 -14.46
N GLU A 501 -12.10 34.13 -14.08
CA GLU A 501 -12.29 33.12 -13.06
C GLU A 501 -11.96 31.72 -13.63
N THR A 502 -11.34 30.88 -12.80
CA THR A 502 -10.92 29.54 -13.19
C THR A 502 -11.30 28.50 -12.15
N VAL A 503 -11.52 27.27 -12.62
CA VAL A 503 -11.61 26.07 -11.77
C VAL A 503 -10.32 25.29 -11.95
N LEU A 504 -9.67 24.96 -10.83
CA LEU A 504 -8.51 24.09 -10.79
C LEU A 504 -8.94 22.68 -10.37
N LEU A 505 -8.48 21.66 -11.11
CA LEU A 505 -8.55 20.26 -10.72
C LEU A 505 -7.12 19.71 -10.64
N VAL A 506 -6.71 19.30 -9.43
CA VAL A 506 -5.47 18.56 -9.16
C VAL A 506 -5.85 17.09 -8.99
N ASN A 507 -5.58 16.28 -10.00
CA ASN A 507 -6.03 14.91 -10.08
C ASN A 507 -4.88 13.91 -9.79
N ASN A 508 -5.13 12.95 -8.92
CA ASN A 508 -4.23 11.85 -8.61
C ASN A 508 -4.36 10.73 -9.66
N LEU A 509 -3.24 10.27 -10.22
CA LEU A 509 -3.21 9.15 -11.18
C LEU A 509 -3.33 7.77 -10.53
N GLY A 510 -3.35 7.70 -9.19
CA GLY A 510 -3.72 6.53 -8.41
C GLY A 510 -2.70 6.12 -7.35
N GLY A 511 -1.41 6.41 -7.59
CA GLY A 511 -0.29 5.97 -6.74
C GLY A 511 0.25 7.02 -5.76
N VAL A 512 -0.22 8.27 -5.82
CA VAL A 512 0.30 9.36 -4.96
C VAL A 512 -0.44 9.38 -3.61
N SER A 513 0.27 9.59 -2.50
CA SER A 513 -0.36 9.64 -1.18
C SER A 513 -1.24 10.89 -1.00
N VAL A 514 -2.27 10.79 -0.16
CA VAL A 514 -3.13 11.95 0.17
C VAL A 514 -2.32 13.09 0.83
N LEU A 515 -1.26 12.75 1.56
CA LEU A 515 -0.33 13.72 2.14
C LEU A 515 0.43 14.50 1.06
N GLU A 516 0.99 13.81 0.07
CA GLU A 516 1.66 14.45 -1.08
C GLU A 516 0.68 15.26 -1.93
N MET A 517 -0.55 14.79 -2.13
CA MET A 517 -1.58 15.57 -2.84
C MET A 517 -1.84 16.93 -2.19
N GLY A 518 -1.74 17.03 -0.85
CA GLY A 518 -1.77 18.31 -0.14
C GLY A 518 -0.60 19.22 -0.52
N GLY A 519 0.62 18.67 -0.53
CA GLY A 519 1.85 19.36 -0.96
C GLY A 519 1.81 19.82 -2.42
N ILE A 520 1.34 18.95 -3.33
CA ILE A 520 1.16 19.27 -4.76
C ILE A 520 0.13 20.38 -4.93
N THR A 521 -1.00 20.31 -4.22
CA THR A 521 -2.06 21.31 -4.34
C THR A 521 -1.56 22.69 -3.93
N ILE A 522 -0.82 22.82 -2.81
CA ILE A 522 -0.31 24.12 -2.37
C ILE A 522 0.75 24.66 -3.34
N GLU A 523 1.61 23.80 -3.89
CA GLU A 523 2.61 24.22 -4.87
C GLU A 523 1.97 24.78 -6.15
N VAL A 524 0.99 24.06 -6.72
CA VAL A 524 0.25 24.50 -7.92
C VAL A 524 -0.46 25.83 -7.68
N VAL A 525 -1.16 25.97 -6.55
CA VAL A 525 -1.90 27.20 -6.21
C VAL A 525 -0.96 28.38 -6.02
N ASN A 526 0.17 28.17 -5.32
CA ASN A 526 1.17 29.22 -5.10
C ASN A 526 1.74 29.72 -6.42
N GLN A 527 2.20 28.83 -7.31
CA GLN A 527 2.78 29.22 -8.59
C GLN A 527 1.75 29.86 -9.54
N LEU A 528 0.50 29.36 -9.58
CA LEU A 528 -0.57 30.03 -10.32
C LEU A 528 -0.78 31.48 -9.86
N GLY A 529 -0.76 31.69 -8.54
CA GLY A 529 -0.92 33.01 -7.94
C GLY A 529 0.28 33.94 -8.17
N SER A 530 1.50 33.45 -7.97
CA SER A 530 2.73 34.26 -8.06
C SER A 530 3.14 34.57 -9.49
N ASP A 531 3.12 33.57 -10.37
CA ASP A 531 3.77 33.64 -11.68
C ASP A 531 2.77 34.08 -12.75
N TYR A 532 1.52 33.65 -12.63
CA TYR A 532 0.46 33.92 -13.60
C TYR A 532 -0.58 34.93 -13.08
N GLY A 533 -0.66 35.17 -11.77
CA GLY A 533 -1.71 36.01 -11.18
C GLY A 533 -3.11 35.38 -11.25
N ILE A 534 -3.19 34.06 -11.45
CA ILE A 534 -4.44 33.31 -11.52
C ILE A 534 -4.80 32.82 -10.12
N LYS A 535 -6.03 33.10 -9.68
CA LYS A 535 -6.58 32.63 -8.41
C LYS A 535 -7.83 31.80 -8.69
N PRO A 536 -7.75 30.46 -8.64
CA PRO A 536 -8.92 29.63 -8.90
C PRO A 536 -10.05 29.93 -7.91
N VAL A 537 -11.28 30.07 -8.41
CA VAL A 537 -12.48 30.29 -7.58
C VAL A 537 -13.04 28.97 -7.02
N ARG A 538 -12.56 27.84 -7.57
CA ARG A 538 -12.79 26.48 -7.07
C ARG A 538 -11.53 25.65 -7.28
N ILE A 539 -11.18 24.86 -6.27
CA ILE A 539 -10.11 23.87 -6.33
C ILE A 539 -10.73 22.51 -5.99
N LEU A 540 -10.55 21.55 -6.89
CA LEU A 540 -10.83 20.14 -6.68
C LEU A 540 -9.49 19.42 -6.58
N SER A 541 -9.27 18.65 -5.52
CA SER A 541 -8.05 17.86 -5.35
C SER A 541 -8.41 16.46 -4.89
N GLY A 542 -7.91 15.44 -5.57
CA GLY A 542 -8.23 14.04 -5.27
C GLY A 542 -8.16 13.13 -6.50
N THR A 543 -8.85 11.99 -6.43
CA THR A 543 -8.78 10.95 -7.46
C THR A 543 -10.04 10.98 -8.32
N PHE A 544 -9.94 11.48 -9.57
CA PHE A 544 -11.08 11.65 -10.48
C PHE A 544 -10.90 10.86 -11.80
N MET A 545 -9.68 10.76 -12.29
CA MET A 545 -9.31 9.95 -13.45
C MET A 545 -7.90 9.38 -13.22
N THR A 546 -7.82 8.10 -12.88
CA THR A 546 -6.53 7.45 -12.62
C THR A 546 -5.86 6.97 -13.89
N SER A 547 -4.65 6.43 -13.73
CA SER A 547 -4.09 5.41 -14.59
C SER A 547 -3.61 4.30 -13.66
N LEU A 548 -4.53 3.41 -13.25
CA LEU A 548 -4.33 2.33 -12.28
C LEU A 548 -3.57 2.79 -11.02
N ASN A 549 -2.32 2.34 -10.85
CA ASN A 549 -1.43 2.65 -9.73
C ASN A 549 -0.45 3.80 -10.05
N GLY A 550 -0.75 4.63 -11.05
CA GLY A 550 0.18 5.62 -11.57
C GLY A 550 0.69 6.58 -10.51
N LEU A 551 2.00 6.56 -10.30
CA LEU A 551 2.70 7.39 -9.33
C LEU A 551 2.89 8.79 -9.93
N GLY A 552 1.80 9.54 -10.03
CA GLY A 552 1.77 10.82 -10.70
C GLY A 552 0.48 11.60 -10.46
N PHE A 553 0.45 12.82 -10.98
CA PHE A 553 -0.69 13.72 -10.86
C PHE A 553 -0.89 14.51 -12.15
N SER A 554 -2.08 15.07 -12.34
CA SER A 554 -2.38 15.98 -13.44
C SER A 554 -3.03 17.26 -12.94
N ILE A 555 -2.78 18.35 -13.65
CA ILE A 555 -3.40 19.66 -13.42
C ILE A 555 -4.37 19.90 -14.56
N SER A 556 -5.61 20.29 -14.27
CA SER A 556 -6.58 20.80 -15.25
C SER A 556 -7.07 22.18 -14.84
N LEU A 557 -7.11 23.11 -15.80
CA LEU A 557 -7.69 24.43 -15.64
C LEU A 557 -8.86 24.58 -16.60
N LEU A 558 -10.04 24.86 -16.04
CA LEU A 558 -11.22 25.29 -16.79
C LEU A 558 -11.37 26.80 -16.63
N ARG A 559 -11.35 27.51 -17.75
CA ARG A 559 -11.71 28.93 -17.80
C ARG A 559 -13.23 29.08 -17.73
N LEU A 560 -13.72 29.83 -16.76
CA LEU A 560 -15.14 30.10 -16.62
C LEU A 560 -15.57 31.17 -17.63
N THR A 561 -16.47 30.78 -18.54
CA THR A 561 -17.04 31.65 -19.57
C THR A 561 -18.57 31.53 -19.56
N ASP A 562 -19.25 32.50 -20.16
CA ASP A 562 -20.70 32.42 -20.34
C ASP A 562 -21.02 31.43 -21.46
N ALA A 563 -21.78 30.38 -21.12
CA ALA A 563 -22.20 29.36 -22.07
C ALA A 563 -23.60 29.64 -22.66
N GLY A 564 -24.24 30.77 -22.32
CA GLY A 564 -25.49 31.24 -22.94
C GLY A 564 -26.75 30.49 -22.54
N VAL A 565 -26.73 29.75 -21.42
CA VAL A 565 -27.83 28.87 -20.97
C VAL A 565 -28.52 29.33 -19.68
N GLY A 566 -28.30 30.57 -19.25
CA GLY A 566 -28.93 31.17 -18.06
C GLY A 566 -28.44 30.60 -16.72
N LYS A 567 -27.42 29.73 -16.73
CA LYS A 567 -26.68 29.23 -15.57
C LYS A 567 -25.20 29.36 -15.83
N SER A 568 -24.46 29.82 -14.83
CA SER A 568 -23.00 29.85 -14.89
C SER A 568 -22.42 28.44 -14.82
N LEU A 569 -21.24 28.25 -15.40
CA LEU A 569 -20.51 26.98 -15.30
C LEU A 569 -20.19 26.62 -13.84
N LEU A 570 -19.95 27.62 -12.97
CA LEU A 570 -19.70 27.41 -11.55
C LEU A 570 -20.94 26.90 -10.80
N GLU A 571 -22.12 27.45 -11.07
CA GLU A 571 -23.38 26.94 -10.49
C GLU A 571 -23.65 25.49 -10.92
N LEU A 572 -23.35 25.14 -12.17
CA LEU A 572 -23.49 23.77 -12.67
C LEU A 572 -22.46 22.82 -12.04
N LEU A 573 -21.23 23.29 -11.83
CA LEU A 573 -20.21 22.54 -11.10
C LEU A 573 -20.64 22.27 -9.66
N ASP A 574 -21.21 23.26 -8.98
CA ASP A 574 -21.67 23.19 -7.59
C ASP A 574 -23.00 22.45 -7.40
N ALA A 575 -23.75 22.21 -8.47
CA ALA A 575 -25.03 21.51 -8.40
C ALA A 575 -24.86 20.10 -7.78
N PRO A 576 -25.82 19.61 -6.97
CA PRO A 576 -25.73 18.29 -6.36
C PRO A 576 -25.58 17.15 -7.39
N ALA A 577 -24.84 16.11 -7.02
CA ALA A 577 -24.74 14.85 -7.75
C ALA A 577 -24.64 13.68 -6.77
N GLU A 578 -25.25 12.56 -7.12
CA GLU A 578 -25.31 11.33 -6.31
C GLU A 578 -24.56 10.20 -7.05
N ALA A 579 -23.22 10.33 -7.10
CA ALA A 579 -22.33 9.36 -7.75
C ALA A 579 -21.15 9.02 -6.82
N ALA A 580 -20.81 7.73 -6.72
CA ALA A 580 -19.77 7.26 -5.79
C ALA A 580 -18.37 7.83 -6.08
N GLY A 581 -18.10 8.14 -7.35
CA GLY A 581 -16.83 8.71 -7.81
C GLY A 581 -16.74 10.23 -7.68
N TRP A 582 -17.83 10.92 -7.34
CA TRP A 582 -17.88 12.39 -7.27
C TRP A 582 -17.91 12.86 -5.81
N ALA A 583 -16.78 13.38 -5.34
CA ALA A 583 -16.75 14.12 -4.08
C ALA A 583 -17.45 15.47 -4.28
N ALA A 584 -18.50 15.75 -3.49
CA ALA A 584 -19.22 17.02 -3.60
C ALA A 584 -18.30 18.22 -3.31
N PRO A 585 -18.28 19.26 -4.16
CA PRO A 585 -17.43 20.42 -3.93
C PRO A 585 -17.89 21.25 -2.72
N ILE A 586 -16.94 21.81 -1.97
CA ILE A 586 -17.22 22.82 -0.95
C ILE A 586 -17.79 24.07 -1.64
N LYS A 587 -18.91 24.59 -1.12
CA LYS A 587 -19.65 25.71 -1.72
C LYS A 587 -18.80 26.98 -1.84
N THR A 588 -19.06 27.80 -2.87
CA THR A 588 -18.36 29.08 -3.09
C THR A 588 -18.40 30.01 -1.88
N SER A 589 -19.53 30.12 -1.19
CA SER A 589 -19.69 30.97 -0.01
C SER A 589 -18.76 30.59 1.16
N THR A 590 -18.29 29.34 1.20
CA THR A 590 -17.28 28.88 2.15
C THR A 590 -15.87 29.26 1.66
N TRP A 591 -15.57 29.07 0.37
CA TRP A 591 -14.27 29.45 -0.22
C TRP A 591 -13.97 30.95 -0.16
N THR A 592 -14.98 31.81 -0.27
CA THR A 592 -14.80 33.27 -0.16
C THR A 592 -14.46 33.74 1.25
N LYS A 593 -14.53 32.86 2.26
CA LYS A 593 -14.10 33.17 3.63
C LYS A 593 -12.64 32.73 3.79
N PRO A 594 -11.68 33.66 3.90
CA PRO A 594 -10.30 33.28 4.14
C PRO A 594 -10.18 32.58 5.51
N PRO A 595 -9.25 31.62 5.69
CA PRO A 595 -9.04 30.91 6.95
C PRO A 595 -8.28 31.79 7.96
N THR A 596 -8.78 32.98 8.24
CA THR A 596 -8.13 34.01 9.07
C THR A 596 -8.61 34.02 10.52
N GLU A 597 -9.70 33.31 10.84
CA GLU A 597 -10.15 33.09 12.22
C GLU A 597 -9.51 31.81 12.78
N THR A 598 -8.18 31.78 12.86
CA THR A 598 -7.44 30.70 13.53
C THR A 598 -7.53 30.90 15.04
N ARG A 599 -7.68 29.80 15.80
CA ARG A 599 -7.51 29.82 17.27
C ARG A 599 -6.03 29.80 17.61
N GLU A 600 -5.30 30.81 17.16
CA GLU A 600 -3.95 31.10 17.64
C GLU A 600 -4.09 31.75 19.01
N ALA A 601 -4.34 30.93 20.04
CA ALA A 601 -4.15 31.38 21.41
C ALA A 601 -2.68 31.84 21.50
N SER A 602 -2.47 33.06 21.96
CA SER A 602 -1.15 33.65 22.20
C SER A 602 -0.24 32.62 22.86
N GLN A 603 0.89 32.31 22.21
CA GLN A 603 1.95 31.45 22.74
C GLN A 603 2.50 31.93 24.10
N ASP A 604 2.09 33.11 24.57
CA ASP A 604 2.59 33.81 25.76
C ASP A 604 1.69 33.72 27.00
N ALA A 605 0.72 32.81 27.06
CA ALA A 605 0.14 32.47 28.36
C ALA A 605 1.13 31.57 29.11
N ASP A 606 2.28 32.13 29.52
CA ASP A 606 3.19 31.55 30.50
C ASP A 606 2.34 31.20 31.72
N VAL A 607 2.00 29.93 31.86
CA VAL A 607 1.42 29.41 33.11
C VAL A 607 2.56 29.48 34.11
N GLU A 608 2.65 30.58 34.84
CA GLU A 608 3.72 30.87 35.79
C GLU A 608 3.85 29.69 36.77
N SER A 609 4.90 28.90 36.57
CA SER A 609 5.05 27.63 37.27
C SER A 609 5.62 27.91 38.68
N LYS A 610 4.96 27.41 39.73
CA LYS A 610 5.38 27.59 41.13
C LYS A 610 6.85 27.15 41.37
N PRO A 611 7.69 27.93 42.05
CA PRO A 611 9.06 27.50 42.34
C PRO A 611 9.11 26.31 43.31
N SER A 612 10.20 25.55 43.25
CA SER A 612 10.51 24.48 44.22
C SER A 612 11.26 24.99 45.46
N ASN A 613 11.84 26.19 45.42
CA ASN A 613 12.78 26.73 46.40
C ASN A 613 14.10 25.92 46.50
N ILE A 614 14.34 25.00 45.58
CA ILE A 614 15.58 24.24 45.46
C ILE A 614 16.47 24.95 44.45
N THR A 615 17.68 25.33 44.84
CA THR A 615 18.58 26.14 44.01
C THR A 615 19.67 25.31 43.33
N ILE A 616 19.92 25.60 42.07
CA ILE A 616 21.03 25.04 41.27
C ILE A 616 22.01 26.15 40.87
N ASP A 617 23.24 25.75 40.50
CA ASP A 617 24.12 26.60 39.69
C ASP A 617 23.78 26.38 38.20
N PRO A 618 23.17 27.36 37.51
CA PRO A 618 22.73 27.20 36.12
C PRO A 618 23.92 26.99 35.17
N SER A 619 25.11 27.52 35.49
CA SER A 619 26.30 27.34 34.67
C SER A 619 26.82 25.91 34.77
N GLN A 620 26.89 25.37 35.98
CA GLN A 620 27.30 23.98 36.21
C GLN A 620 26.27 23.00 35.62
N ALA A 621 24.97 23.24 35.82
CA ALA A 621 23.90 22.44 35.24
C ALA A 621 23.93 22.45 33.71
N SER A 622 24.11 23.64 33.10
CA SER A 622 24.22 23.77 31.65
C SER A 622 25.48 23.09 31.11
N LYS A 623 26.62 23.16 31.81
CA LYS A 623 27.85 22.45 31.41
C LYS A 623 27.61 20.94 31.40
N ALA A 624 27.04 20.40 32.46
CA ALA A 624 26.77 18.96 32.59
C ALA A 624 25.76 18.47 31.54
N LEU A 625 24.66 19.21 31.32
CA LEU A 625 23.67 18.87 30.30
C LEU A 625 24.24 18.99 28.89
N ASN A 626 25.04 20.02 28.57
CA ASN A 626 25.67 20.10 27.24
C ASN A 626 26.53 18.87 26.94
N ALA A 627 27.30 18.37 27.92
CA ALA A 627 28.09 17.15 27.74
C ALA A 627 27.21 15.91 27.50
N ALA A 628 26.08 15.79 28.21
CA ALA A 628 25.09 14.72 28.00
C ALA A 628 24.46 14.78 26.59
N LEU A 629 24.00 15.97 26.19
CA LEU A 629 23.34 16.21 24.90
C LEU A 629 24.30 15.99 23.73
N ASP A 630 25.56 16.40 23.86
CA ASP A 630 26.59 16.17 22.83
C ASP A 630 26.88 14.69 22.61
N ARG A 631 26.84 13.86 23.66
CA ARG A 631 26.94 12.41 23.51
C ARG A 631 25.74 11.82 22.78
N VAL A 632 24.52 12.22 23.11
CA VAL A 632 23.31 11.76 22.41
C VAL A 632 23.35 12.13 20.92
N ILE A 633 23.70 13.38 20.60
CA ILE A 633 23.84 13.85 19.21
C ILE A 633 24.90 13.03 18.46
N LYS A 634 26.03 12.74 19.11
CA LYS A 634 27.09 11.92 18.53
C LYS A 634 26.69 10.46 18.35
N ALA A 635 25.87 9.92 19.25
CA ALA A 635 25.40 8.54 19.23
C ALA A 635 24.24 8.31 18.25
N GLU A 636 23.59 9.37 17.75
CA GLU A 636 22.42 9.29 16.86
C GLU A 636 22.57 8.28 15.71
N PRO A 637 23.68 8.25 14.92
CA PRO A 637 23.81 7.30 13.82
C PRO A 637 23.74 5.84 14.27
N ASP A 638 24.30 5.53 15.45
CA ASP A 638 24.23 4.19 16.03
C ASP A 638 22.83 3.88 16.58
N ILE A 639 22.17 4.84 17.22
CA ILE A 639 20.80 4.68 17.72
C ILE A 639 19.84 4.40 16.57
N THR A 640 19.88 5.21 15.50
CA THR A 640 19.08 5.04 14.29
C THR A 640 19.37 3.68 13.63
N ARG A 641 20.65 3.28 13.58
CA ARG A 641 21.04 1.96 13.06
C ARG A 641 20.47 0.83 13.91
N TYR A 642 20.55 0.90 15.23
CA TYR A 642 19.97 -0.11 16.12
C TYR A 642 18.46 -0.19 15.97
N ASP A 643 17.79 0.96 15.93
CA ASP A 643 16.35 1.05 15.75
C ASP A 643 15.89 0.58 14.36
N THR A 644 16.71 0.72 13.32
CA THR A 644 16.39 0.14 12.00
C THR A 644 16.37 -1.40 12.05
N VAL A 645 17.16 -2.01 12.94
CA VAL A 645 17.19 -3.48 13.12
C VAL A 645 15.97 -3.97 13.91
N VAL A 646 15.53 -3.22 14.92
CA VAL A 646 14.52 -3.71 15.89
C VAL A 646 13.21 -2.91 15.93
N GLY A 647 13.13 -1.84 15.17
CA GLY A 647 12.02 -0.87 15.12
C GLY A 647 11.88 -0.30 13.71
N ASP A 648 11.58 0.99 13.62
CA ASP A 648 11.33 1.72 12.36
C ASP A 648 12.42 2.72 11.97
N GLY A 649 13.50 2.81 12.77
CA GLY A 649 14.70 3.55 12.42
C GLY A 649 14.57 5.06 12.59
N ASP A 650 13.68 5.54 13.46
CA ASP A 650 13.46 6.96 13.73
C ASP A 650 13.92 7.42 15.12
N CYS A 651 14.21 6.48 16.03
CA CYS A 651 14.51 6.77 17.43
C CYS A 651 15.69 7.75 17.59
N GLY A 652 16.79 7.51 16.87
CA GLY A 652 17.97 8.37 16.93
C GLY A 652 17.69 9.79 16.44
N ILE A 653 16.96 9.92 15.32
CA ILE A 653 16.55 11.22 14.77
C ILE A 653 15.68 11.98 15.79
N GLY A 654 14.75 11.29 16.45
CA GLY A 654 13.91 11.86 17.50
C GLY A 654 14.73 12.35 18.70
N LEU A 655 15.64 11.53 19.22
CA LEU A 655 16.51 11.90 20.35
C LEU A 655 17.44 13.07 20.03
N LYS A 656 18.03 13.09 18.83
CA LYS A 656 18.89 14.18 18.37
C LYS A 656 18.13 15.49 18.27
N ARG A 657 16.92 15.48 17.71
CA ARG A 657 16.08 16.68 17.59
C ARG A 657 15.76 17.26 18.96
N GLY A 658 15.37 16.41 19.92
CA GLY A 658 15.18 16.83 21.31
C GLY A 658 16.46 17.39 21.93
N ALA A 659 17.60 16.74 21.69
CA ALA A 659 18.88 17.17 22.27
C ALA A 659 19.36 18.52 21.73
N GLU A 660 19.24 18.75 20.41
CA GLU A 660 19.54 20.02 19.76
C GLU A 660 18.61 21.14 20.24
N GLY A 661 17.32 20.84 20.40
CA GLY A 661 16.34 21.76 20.97
C GLY A 661 16.71 22.20 22.38
N VAL A 662 17.00 21.25 23.28
CA VAL A 662 17.38 21.56 24.67
C VAL A 662 18.69 22.35 24.70
N LYS A 663 19.68 21.98 23.88
CA LYS A 663 20.96 22.69 23.78
C LYS A 663 20.76 24.16 23.39
N GLN A 664 19.86 24.44 22.44
CA GLN A 664 19.51 25.82 22.08
C GLN A 664 18.85 26.56 23.25
N HIS A 665 17.96 25.91 24.01
CA HIS A 665 17.30 26.49 25.17
C HIS A 665 18.25 26.80 26.33
N LEU A 666 19.25 25.94 26.60
CA LEU A 666 20.20 26.13 27.70
C LEU A 666 20.96 27.47 27.64
N SER A 667 21.19 28.01 26.44
CA SER A 667 21.78 29.35 26.27
C SER A 667 20.91 30.47 26.88
N LYS A 668 19.58 30.28 26.90
CA LYS A 668 18.58 31.21 27.43
C LYS A 668 18.24 30.94 28.90
N ALA A 669 18.47 29.72 29.39
CA ALA A 669 18.17 29.29 30.76
C ALA A 669 19.22 29.68 31.81
N SER A 670 20.27 30.42 31.41
CA SER A 670 21.43 30.77 32.27
C SER A 670 21.10 31.59 33.53
N SER A 671 19.90 32.19 33.61
CA SER A 671 19.42 32.96 34.75
C SER A 671 18.46 32.20 35.69
N ILE A 672 17.99 31.01 35.30
CA ILE A 672 16.98 30.24 36.05
C ILE A 672 17.65 29.43 37.16
N LYS A 673 17.47 29.87 38.41
CA LYS A 673 18.12 29.26 39.59
C LYS A 673 17.29 28.21 40.29
N ASP A 674 15.98 28.18 40.10
CA ASP A 674 15.10 27.19 40.71
C ASP A 674 15.15 25.89 39.90
N ALA A 675 15.40 24.77 40.58
CA ALA A 675 15.59 23.47 39.96
C ALA A 675 14.36 23.01 39.16
N ALA A 676 13.15 23.20 39.70
CA ALA A 676 11.93 22.77 39.02
C ALA A 676 11.62 23.65 37.81
N GLN A 677 11.79 24.97 37.92
CA GLN A 677 11.60 25.87 36.78
C GLN A 677 12.65 25.64 35.67
N PHE A 678 13.88 25.26 36.05
CA PHE A 678 14.91 24.88 35.10
C PHE A 678 14.51 23.60 34.33
N VAL A 679 13.95 22.61 35.04
CA VAL A 679 13.40 21.39 34.40
C VAL A 679 12.18 21.71 33.54
N ASP A 680 11.25 22.59 33.98
CA ASP A 680 10.07 22.98 33.18
C ASP A 680 10.47 23.59 31.83
N GLY A 681 11.51 24.42 31.80
CA GLY A 681 12.06 24.99 30.57
C GLY A 681 12.58 23.92 29.59
N ILE A 682 13.21 22.87 30.12
CA ILE A 682 13.64 21.70 29.33
C ILE A 682 12.43 20.89 28.86
N THR A 683 11.45 20.65 29.73
CA THR A 683 10.24 19.89 29.43
C THR A 683 9.46 20.52 28.27
N SER A 684 9.25 21.83 28.30
CA SER A 684 8.53 22.55 27.23
C SER A 684 9.21 22.40 25.86
N VAL A 685 10.54 22.35 25.85
CA VAL A 685 11.30 22.09 24.62
C VAL A 685 11.12 20.65 24.15
N ILE A 686 11.17 19.68 25.05
CA ILE A 686 10.96 18.26 24.70
C ILE A 686 9.54 18.06 24.15
N GLU A 687 8.51 18.64 24.79
CA GLU A 687 7.11 18.57 24.35
C GLU A 687 6.87 19.16 22.95
N THR A 688 7.67 20.14 22.53
CA THR A 688 7.52 20.82 21.24
C THR A 688 8.44 20.29 20.15
N THR A 689 9.53 19.62 20.52
CA THR A 689 10.55 19.16 19.56
C THR A 689 10.55 17.66 19.36
N MET A 690 10.03 16.86 20.30
CA MET A 690 10.01 15.40 20.18
C MET A 690 8.59 14.87 20.01
N ASP A 691 8.34 14.24 18.87
CA ASP A 691 7.08 13.55 18.58
C ASP A 691 7.11 12.09 19.06
N GLY A 692 5.95 11.42 18.96
CA GLY A 692 5.85 9.98 19.15
C GLY A 692 6.01 9.50 20.59
N THR A 693 6.22 8.19 20.76
CA THR A 693 6.26 7.54 22.07
C THR A 693 7.40 8.07 22.95
N SER A 694 8.58 8.30 22.36
CA SER A 694 9.75 8.83 23.08
C SER A 694 9.46 10.22 23.64
N GLY A 695 8.91 11.14 22.84
CA GLY A 695 8.53 12.48 23.30
C GLY A 695 7.58 12.45 24.49
N ALA A 696 6.53 11.61 24.42
CA ALA A 696 5.58 11.43 25.51
C ALA A 696 6.23 10.86 26.78
N LEU A 697 7.08 9.83 26.68
CA LEU A 697 7.75 9.22 27.84
C LEU A 697 8.68 10.23 28.54
N TYR A 698 9.49 10.97 27.78
CA TYR A 698 10.37 12.00 28.35
C TYR A 698 9.59 13.16 28.95
N ALA A 699 8.54 13.64 28.28
CA ALA A 699 7.69 14.72 28.82
C ALA A 699 7.00 14.31 30.14
N ILE A 700 6.44 13.09 30.21
CA ILE A 700 5.85 12.56 31.44
C ILE A 700 6.90 12.48 32.55
N PHE A 701 8.08 11.92 32.25
CA PHE A 701 9.15 11.77 33.22
C PHE A 701 9.67 13.11 33.74
N LEU A 702 9.90 14.09 32.86
CA LEU A 702 10.42 15.41 33.24
C LEU A 702 9.37 16.25 34.00
N ASN A 703 8.10 16.20 33.61
CA ASN A 703 7.02 16.83 34.39
C ASN A 703 6.92 16.19 35.79
N ALA A 704 7.03 14.87 35.89
CA ALA A 704 7.04 14.18 37.18
C ALA A 704 8.29 14.50 38.01
N LEU A 705 9.45 14.69 37.38
CA LEU A 705 10.68 15.13 38.03
C LEU A 705 10.54 16.55 38.62
N ALA A 706 9.99 17.49 37.85
CA ALA A 706 9.71 18.85 38.32
C ALA A 706 8.73 18.83 39.51
N ASN A 707 7.69 18.00 39.45
CA ASN A 707 6.77 17.78 40.56
C ASN A 707 7.47 17.18 41.80
N GLY A 708 8.33 16.17 41.62
CA GLY A 708 9.12 15.56 42.68
C GLY A 708 10.09 16.55 43.36
N LEU A 709 10.63 17.51 42.62
CA LEU A 709 11.40 18.63 43.19
C LEU A 709 10.48 19.56 44.02
N ARG A 710 9.30 19.91 43.52
CA ARG A 710 8.34 20.78 44.24
C ARG A 710 7.78 20.12 45.50
N GLN A 711 7.60 18.81 45.52
CA GLN A 711 7.16 18.08 46.72
C GLN A 711 8.19 18.14 47.85
N GLN A 712 9.47 18.37 47.52
CA GLN A 712 10.55 18.55 48.47
C GLN A 712 10.74 20.02 48.88
N SER A 713 9.86 20.92 48.41
CA SER A 713 9.92 22.34 48.74
C SER A 713 9.76 22.60 50.23
N SER A 714 10.58 23.52 50.75
CA SER A 714 10.45 24.07 52.10
C SER A 714 10.40 25.60 52.08
N SER A 715 10.00 26.21 53.20
CA SER A 715 9.99 27.67 53.37
C SER A 715 11.39 28.29 53.30
N GLU A 716 12.44 27.51 53.61
CA GLU A 716 13.83 27.89 53.43
C GLU A 716 14.37 27.30 52.12
N SER A 717 15.15 28.10 51.38
CA SER A 717 15.79 27.67 50.14
C SER A 717 16.98 26.77 50.43
N LYS A 718 17.12 25.67 49.69
CA LYS A 718 18.19 24.68 49.83
C LYS A 718 18.87 24.46 48.50
N SER A 719 20.19 24.27 48.49
CA SER A 719 20.92 23.91 47.27
C SER A 719 20.66 22.45 46.90
N ALA A 720 20.49 22.17 45.62
CA ALA A 720 20.28 20.82 45.12
C ALA A 720 21.53 19.95 45.37
N ASP A 721 21.32 18.77 45.94
CA ASP A 721 22.35 17.76 46.15
C ASP A 721 21.91 16.42 45.51
N PRO A 722 22.81 15.41 45.43
CA PRO A 722 22.46 14.12 44.84
C PRO A 722 21.25 13.44 45.50
N ALA A 723 21.00 13.65 46.80
CA ALA A 723 19.89 13.03 47.51
C ALA A 723 18.54 13.64 47.10
N ILE A 724 18.48 14.96 46.93
CA ILE A 724 17.30 15.68 46.42
C ILE A 724 16.95 15.22 45.00
N TRP A 725 17.95 15.14 44.12
CA TRP A 725 17.76 14.66 42.75
C TRP A 725 17.33 13.20 42.71
N ALA A 726 17.98 12.32 43.49
CA ALA A 726 17.61 10.91 43.57
C ALA A 726 16.16 10.72 44.01
N LYS A 727 15.71 11.48 45.03
CA LYS A 727 14.33 11.38 45.52
C LYS A 727 13.31 11.87 44.48
N ALA A 728 13.62 12.95 43.78
CA ALA A 728 12.77 13.46 42.70
C ALA A 728 12.71 12.50 41.51
N LEU A 729 13.84 11.90 41.14
CA LEU A 729 13.95 10.88 40.09
C LEU A 729 13.20 9.59 40.45
N GLN A 730 13.23 9.17 41.71
CA GLN A 730 12.43 8.03 42.20
C GLN A 730 10.93 8.31 42.01
N ASN A 731 10.46 9.49 42.40
CA ASN A 731 9.07 9.89 42.18
C ASN A 731 8.71 9.96 40.69
N ALA A 732 9.63 10.43 39.84
CA ALA A 732 9.45 10.48 38.40
C ALA A 732 9.35 9.08 37.79
N ASN A 733 10.19 8.15 38.22
CA ASN A 733 10.18 6.76 37.76
C ASN A 733 8.89 6.03 38.18
N GLU A 734 8.45 6.21 39.43
CA GLU A 734 7.16 5.71 39.94
C GLU A 734 5.98 6.29 39.16
N SER A 735 5.99 7.62 38.91
CA SER A 735 4.93 8.27 38.13
C SER A 735 4.90 7.75 36.70
N LEU A 736 6.05 7.61 36.05
CA LEU A 736 6.15 7.07 34.69
C LEU A 736 5.56 5.65 34.62
N SER A 737 5.82 4.80 35.62
CA SER A 737 5.26 3.43 35.70
C SER A 737 3.73 3.36 35.76
N SER A 738 3.06 4.48 36.08
CA SER A 738 1.59 4.56 36.02
C SER A 738 1.05 4.77 34.59
N TYR A 739 1.91 5.20 33.66
CA TYR A 739 1.54 5.52 32.27
C TYR A 739 2.16 4.58 31.24
N THR A 740 3.15 3.78 31.65
CA THR A 740 3.72 2.70 30.83
C THR A 740 3.81 1.41 31.64
N PRO A 741 3.44 0.24 31.07
CA PRO A 741 3.67 -1.04 31.71
C PRO A 741 5.15 -1.46 31.72
N ALA A 742 6.04 -0.72 31.04
CA ALA A 742 7.44 -1.08 30.87
C ALA A 742 8.20 -1.16 32.20
N GLN A 743 8.89 -2.27 32.39
CA GLN A 743 9.75 -2.60 33.51
C GLN A 743 11.17 -2.96 33.02
N PRO A 744 12.17 -2.95 33.91
CA PRO A 744 13.45 -3.58 33.62
C PRO A 744 13.26 -5.04 33.19
N GLY A 745 13.81 -5.42 32.05
CA GLY A 745 13.63 -6.71 31.40
C GLY A 745 12.71 -6.69 30.17
N ASP A 746 12.01 -5.59 29.89
CA ASP A 746 11.08 -5.50 28.76
C ASP A 746 11.72 -5.04 27.45
N ARG A 747 13.02 -4.70 27.48
CA ARG A 747 13.80 -4.17 26.36
C ARG A 747 13.30 -2.80 25.90
N THR A 748 13.43 -1.82 26.78
CA THR A 748 13.04 -0.42 26.56
C THR A 748 14.01 0.54 27.25
N LEU A 749 13.80 1.85 27.12
CA LEU A 749 14.57 2.85 27.86
C LEU A 749 14.54 2.66 29.40
N ILE A 750 13.54 1.96 29.93
CA ILE A 750 13.44 1.64 31.37
C ILE A 750 14.62 0.79 31.85
N ASP A 751 15.19 -0.04 30.97
CA ASP A 751 16.37 -0.86 31.26
C ASP A 751 17.64 -0.03 31.56
N ALA A 752 17.70 1.21 31.08
CA ALA A 752 18.75 2.16 31.47
C ALA A 752 18.29 3.09 32.60
N LEU A 753 17.03 3.53 32.56
CA LEU A 753 16.47 4.50 33.50
C LEU A 753 16.38 3.96 34.94
N SER A 754 15.76 2.80 35.16
CA SER A 754 15.56 2.28 36.52
C SER A 754 16.88 1.99 37.23
N PRO A 755 17.87 1.31 36.60
CA PRO A 755 19.17 1.10 37.23
C PRO A 755 19.91 2.39 37.60
N PHE A 756 19.80 3.44 36.77
CA PHE A 756 20.35 4.77 37.10
C PHE A 756 19.73 5.33 38.37
N VAL A 757 18.40 5.37 38.44
CA VAL A 757 17.66 5.93 39.57
C VAL A 757 17.93 5.14 40.85
N GLU A 758 17.94 3.81 40.77
CA GLU A 758 18.20 2.93 41.91
C GLU A 758 19.62 3.12 42.47
N GLU A 759 20.65 3.13 41.61
CA GLU A 759 22.04 3.26 42.05
C GLU A 759 22.35 4.68 42.55
N LEU A 760 21.78 5.73 41.95
CA LEU A 760 21.90 7.09 42.48
C LEU A 760 21.25 7.21 43.86
N THR A 761 20.07 6.62 44.06
CA THR A 761 19.39 6.60 45.36
C THR A 761 20.21 5.88 46.43
N LYS A 762 20.87 4.78 46.06
CA LYS A 762 21.65 3.95 46.98
C LYS A 762 23.02 4.53 47.32
N SER A 763 23.72 5.09 46.33
CA SER A 763 25.13 5.46 46.45
C SER A 763 25.37 6.96 46.55
N GLY A 764 24.44 7.80 46.06
CA GLY A 764 24.65 9.23 45.86
C GLY A 764 25.72 9.57 44.81
N ASP A 765 26.23 8.58 44.07
CA ASP A 765 27.36 8.71 43.14
C ASP A 765 26.85 8.67 41.69
N LEU A 766 26.91 9.83 41.03
CA LEU A 766 26.47 10.00 39.65
C LEU A 766 27.26 9.15 38.65
N SER A 767 28.56 8.90 38.90
CA SER A 767 29.37 8.06 38.01
C SER A 767 28.96 6.59 38.10
N LYS A 768 28.64 6.10 39.29
CA LYS A 768 28.12 4.73 39.48
C LYS A 768 26.73 4.58 38.90
N ALA A 769 25.86 5.58 39.06
CA ALA A 769 24.53 5.59 38.47
C ALA A 769 24.59 5.53 36.93
N ALA A 770 25.46 6.35 36.31
CA ALA A 770 25.66 6.31 34.86
C ALA A 770 26.20 4.95 34.38
N GLN A 771 27.12 4.34 35.13
CA GLN A 771 27.60 2.99 34.84
C GLN A 771 26.48 1.94 34.93
N ALA A 772 25.61 2.02 35.93
CA ALA A 772 24.47 1.11 36.06
C ALA A 772 23.50 1.21 34.87
N ALA A 773 23.29 2.42 34.34
CA ALA A 773 22.47 2.65 33.14
C ALA A 773 23.10 2.03 31.89
N ASP A 774 24.41 2.20 31.70
CA ASP A 774 25.18 1.61 30.60
C ASP A 774 25.17 0.07 30.66
N GLU A 775 25.35 -0.51 31.85
CA GLU A 775 25.23 -1.95 32.05
C GLU A 775 23.80 -2.45 31.77
N GLY A 776 22.78 -1.71 32.19
CA GLY A 776 21.38 -1.99 31.92
C GLY A 776 21.08 -1.99 30.42
N SER A 777 21.50 -0.94 29.71
CA SER A 777 21.42 -0.84 28.26
C SER A 777 22.12 -2.01 27.56
N LYS A 778 23.34 -2.36 27.94
CA LYS A 778 24.08 -3.49 27.34
C LYS A 778 23.37 -4.83 27.53
N LYS A 779 22.68 -5.05 28.66
CA LYS A 779 21.91 -6.28 28.93
C LYS A 779 20.69 -6.45 28.02
N THR A 780 20.21 -5.38 27.40
CA THR A 780 19.09 -5.46 26.44
C THR A 780 19.48 -6.15 25.13
N LYS A 781 20.78 -6.29 24.83
CA LYS A 781 21.27 -7.05 23.68
C LYS A 781 20.94 -8.53 23.86
N GLY A 782 20.21 -9.12 22.91
CA GLY A 782 19.69 -10.49 22.98
C GLY A 782 18.53 -10.71 23.95
N MET A 783 18.03 -9.65 24.58
CA MET A 783 16.81 -9.71 25.38
C MET A 783 15.59 -9.81 24.46
N LYS A 784 14.68 -10.73 24.76
CA LYS A 784 13.40 -10.79 24.04
C LYS A 784 12.52 -9.64 24.50
N ALA A 785 12.05 -8.82 23.55
CA ALA A 785 11.18 -7.70 23.90
C ALA A 785 9.79 -8.17 24.34
N SER A 786 9.28 -7.55 25.40
CA SER A 786 7.91 -7.72 25.89
C SER A 786 7.03 -6.51 25.56
N LEU A 787 7.65 -5.35 25.29
CA LEU A 787 6.98 -4.08 24.98
C LEU A 787 7.72 -3.31 23.88
N GLY A 788 7.07 -2.26 23.37
CA GLY A 788 7.59 -1.41 22.31
C GLY A 788 7.39 -1.99 20.90
N ARG A 789 7.84 -1.24 19.88
CA ARG A 789 7.69 -1.60 18.46
C ARG A 789 8.35 -2.94 18.13
N THR A 790 9.44 -3.23 18.82
CA THR A 790 10.20 -4.48 18.78
C THR A 790 9.36 -5.76 18.92
N VAL A 791 8.24 -5.72 19.65
CA VAL A 791 7.39 -6.90 19.89
C VAL A 791 6.76 -7.43 18.60
N TYR A 792 6.30 -6.53 17.73
CA TYR A 792 5.52 -6.88 16.53
C TYR A 792 6.23 -6.55 15.22
N VAL A 793 7.37 -5.85 15.26
CA VAL A 793 8.24 -5.69 14.08
C VAL A 793 8.88 -7.02 13.68
N GLY A 794 9.05 -7.97 14.61
CA GLY A 794 9.36 -9.39 14.33
C GLY A 794 10.62 -9.63 13.48
N GLY A 795 11.68 -10.20 14.05
CA GLY A 795 12.86 -10.54 13.25
C GLY A 795 14.07 -11.00 14.07
N SER A 796 15.09 -11.50 13.37
CA SER A 796 16.44 -11.76 13.89
C SER A 796 17.27 -10.47 13.91
N GLY A 797 18.26 -10.37 14.79
CA GLY A 797 19.19 -9.23 14.87
C GLY A 797 19.11 -8.46 16.18
N TYR A 798 18.08 -8.68 17.00
CA TYR A 798 18.04 -8.17 18.38
C TYR A 798 19.11 -8.80 19.27
N GLU A 799 19.61 -9.98 18.87
CA GLU A 799 20.78 -10.64 19.46
C GLU A 799 22.06 -9.82 19.29
N GLU A 800 22.11 -8.94 18.29
CA GLU A 800 23.31 -8.21 17.90
C GLU A 800 23.36 -6.75 18.36
N VAL A 801 22.22 -6.18 18.74
CA VAL A 801 22.10 -4.75 19.07
C VAL A 801 21.36 -4.52 20.41
N PRO A 802 21.80 -3.53 21.21
CA PRO A 802 21.02 -3.10 22.38
C PRO A 802 19.71 -2.41 21.94
N ASP A 803 18.80 -2.22 22.89
CA ASP A 803 17.63 -1.37 22.72
C ASP A 803 18.07 0.07 22.40
N PRO A 804 17.57 0.69 21.32
CA PRO A 804 17.98 2.04 20.92
C PRO A 804 17.62 3.10 21.97
N GLY A 805 16.47 2.96 22.65
CA GLY A 805 16.04 3.87 23.71
C GLY A 805 16.95 3.79 24.93
N ALA A 806 17.25 2.59 25.40
CA ALA A 806 18.17 2.35 26.52
C ALA A 806 19.59 2.81 26.18
N TYR A 807 20.08 2.58 24.97
CA TYR A 807 21.39 3.03 24.52
C TYR A 807 21.49 4.55 24.47
N GLY A 808 20.51 5.22 23.86
CA GLY A 808 20.47 6.70 23.84
C GLY A 808 20.46 7.31 25.24
N LEU A 809 19.70 6.72 26.17
CA LEU A 809 19.63 7.20 27.55
C LEU A 809 20.91 6.90 28.36
N ALA A 810 21.56 5.77 28.12
CA ALA A 810 22.86 5.46 28.73
C ALA A 810 23.96 6.43 28.27
N GLU A 811 23.98 6.81 26.99
CA GLU A 811 24.88 7.83 26.45
C GLU A 811 24.63 9.20 27.09
N PHE A 812 23.36 9.57 27.29
CA PHE A 812 22.98 10.77 28.03
C PHE A 812 23.54 10.76 29.47
N PHE A 813 23.29 9.71 30.24
CA PHE A 813 23.75 9.64 31.63
C PHE A 813 25.28 9.59 31.75
N THR A 814 25.96 8.94 30.81
CA THR A 814 27.43 8.93 30.75
C THR A 814 27.98 10.34 30.54
N GLY A 815 27.42 11.08 29.59
CA GLY A 815 27.84 12.46 29.34
C GLY A 815 27.51 13.40 30.50
N LEU A 816 26.38 13.17 31.19
CA LEU A 816 26.01 13.90 32.41
C LEU A 816 27.06 13.70 33.51
N ALA A 817 27.48 12.47 33.77
CA ALA A 817 28.51 12.15 34.75
C ALA A 817 29.88 12.74 34.39
N GLU A 818 30.26 12.74 33.11
CA GLU A 818 31.50 13.34 32.61
C GLU A 818 31.51 14.87 32.76
N GLY A 819 30.39 15.54 32.44
CA GLY A 819 30.26 17.00 32.49
C GLY A 819 30.14 17.56 33.91
N SER A 820 29.71 16.75 34.88
CA SER A 820 29.62 17.10 36.30
C SER A 820 30.96 17.03 37.05
N ARG A 821 32.04 16.58 36.40
CA ARG A 821 33.41 16.55 36.97
C ARG A 821 34.15 17.88 36.88
#